data_AF-A0A4R2NFM8-F1
#
_entry.id   AF-A0A4R2NFM8-F1
#
_cell.length_a   1.000
_cell.length_b   1.000
_cell.length_c   1.000
_cell.angle_alpha   90.00
_cell.angle_beta   90.00
_cell.angle_gamma   90.00
#
_symmetry.space_group_name_H-M   'P 1'
#
loop_
_entity.id
_entity.type
_entity.pdbx_description
1 polymer ?
#
loop_
_entity_poly.entity_id
_entity_poly.type
_entity_poly.pdbx_seq_one_letter_code
_entity_poly.pdbx_strand_id
1 'polypeptide(L)'
;MSNKLFMETGGIAGLTTGDFNVYGSGGIETVQVSGTAFLSIDQNVEVVEFTGAASDYLFSLSGNVVTVTTLDGTPVAEVAVSSVATSLRFADGAADLGIDFAAQAVTLGGAPISSEPGTVDPALDPADASSIAEVDPDRGSVFDLTSGADSFDEDSVSDEESPIEGNVFNAPLAPAFDGTEAIQTLQTFDSIEGTDARDELYADLNGAGADTAATITGVEAYFLEAKDAATLDLSDAEGYEELWNSDSRADLELDNVAETAVIGLDGVRGGTTYTVNYTNSVATDTQNVIAQNVGTPDLATSATTLNVTSEIGDGFGTLNLDVSGPVDMVLAGDAASMETFNISGSGPLTLNSTDLGDLEVFNSVGYTDDLSFDLSGSADLHDVQTGDGNDVITVDGNAARGNLAVDLAGGEDILALDNVTGEGDVSALDFEAGLTGVENIAFLDGVTLVDDAVLDLAGVNDDLGAVWFANGINGGGNQLGLANSPVTALNLIVDNPLNDTTSPDMTDLEIAAGNVTDLDILAESTDSNIDVDQIGGAALETLDLVAGNDAYLDVTSDDTNDVSALQSVSVTAGGDSDVDIDADNADADMSTLAAVQVIAGADADLEMDGFEGEQAFASGTSEFVVNGGFNETFIWGVQNGNANDKQVELVFEDGNNVTLDLPDGDSDQATTVTQIVNALQAAADPRIADVTSTGNAITIEWVDDEATNLIGVNFSQGAPVGTDPTATLSNDIAEVPAVPASGFEGLETVVVDAADEADVNLDEVFGAFTLQVSANGTANADDEVFGSQDTVDVDLSNTGVVSATIDGGSEFDYVRDVDGVVTGLDDIDFTSVSINDDGVENGLAPYGNPNLTTLDVGGAAVDVYLSGDLSSFSTLDLTDATNWFDVDSSGAEFELDGGEFVTYLIGSTASEWGGSTVSGGDSLITMNADGRETVTFTEDTFGTVVLDGFTAGTDPLPTDRIDLSELGFTDQGQLVFEIGDYTDGNGEWAADAGGDDVRIADLDGGIADFAGEIIVTGVDVNDLQSNILYA
;
A
#
# COMPACT_ATOMS: atom_id res chain seq x y z
N MET A 1 -62.56 15.17 -23.44
CA MET A 1 -61.70 14.44 -22.49
C MET A 1 -60.44 14.21 -23.29
N SER A 2 -59.31 14.78 -22.87
CA SER A 2 -58.03 14.50 -23.55
C SER A 2 -57.75 13.01 -23.39
N ASN A 3 -57.32 12.35 -24.47
CA ASN A 3 -56.88 10.97 -24.38
C ASN A 3 -55.56 10.93 -23.60
N LYS A 4 -55.29 9.82 -22.91
CA LYS A 4 -54.00 9.64 -22.22
C LYS A 4 -53.26 8.49 -22.86
N LEU A 5 -52.00 8.68 -23.16
CA LEU A 5 -51.07 7.67 -23.64
C LEU A 5 -49.93 7.56 -22.62
N PHE A 6 -49.62 6.34 -22.19
CA PHE A 6 -48.47 6.04 -21.36
C PHE A 6 -47.51 5.23 -22.22
N MET A 7 -46.30 5.71 -22.38
CA MET A 7 -45.26 5.05 -23.17
C MET A 7 -44.50 4.05 -22.28
N GLU A 8 -44.00 3.00 -22.90
CA GLU A 8 -43.04 2.08 -22.29
C GLU A 8 -41.64 2.51 -22.73
N THR A 9 -40.61 2.21 -21.95
CA THR A 9 -39.18 2.46 -22.26
C THR A 9 -38.85 2.03 -23.69
N GLY A 10 -38.30 2.94 -24.49
CA GLY A 10 -37.96 2.68 -25.91
C GLY A 10 -39.15 2.76 -26.88
N GLY A 11 -40.34 3.13 -26.41
CA GLY A 11 -41.55 3.15 -27.22
C GLY A 11 -41.59 4.30 -28.23
N ILE A 12 -42.18 4.05 -29.41
CA ILE A 12 -42.46 5.07 -30.43
C ILE A 12 -43.97 5.24 -30.58
N ALA A 13 -44.45 6.49 -30.57
CA ALA A 13 -45.87 6.82 -30.67
C ALA A 13 -46.18 7.83 -31.79
N GLY A 14 -46.66 7.33 -32.93
CA GLY A 14 -47.21 8.15 -34.02
C GLY A 14 -48.66 8.56 -33.79
N LEU A 15 -48.93 9.85 -33.59
CA LEU A 15 -50.26 10.38 -33.27
C LEU A 15 -50.78 11.33 -34.37
N THR A 16 -51.57 10.80 -35.30
CA THR A 16 -52.03 11.57 -36.48
C THR A 16 -53.34 12.35 -36.28
N THR A 17 -54.18 11.99 -35.30
CA THR A 17 -55.48 12.65 -35.05
C THR A 17 -55.92 12.62 -33.58
N GLY A 18 -56.45 13.74 -33.08
CA GLY A 18 -57.06 13.87 -31.75
C GLY A 18 -56.09 14.38 -30.67
N ASP A 19 -56.62 14.98 -29.61
CA ASP A 19 -55.78 15.57 -28.54
C ASP A 19 -55.36 14.50 -27.53
N PHE A 20 -54.05 14.41 -27.25
CA PHE A 20 -53.47 13.46 -26.30
C PHE A 20 -52.63 14.16 -25.24
N ASN A 21 -52.64 13.59 -24.04
CA ASN A 21 -51.61 13.77 -23.03
C ASN A 21 -50.71 12.54 -23.04
N VAL A 22 -49.44 12.72 -23.37
CA VAL A 22 -48.44 11.66 -23.47
C VAL A 22 -47.56 11.69 -22.23
N TYR A 23 -47.33 10.52 -21.63
CA TYR A 23 -46.54 10.36 -20.42
C TYR A 23 -45.42 9.33 -20.66
N GLY A 24 -44.16 9.74 -20.51
CA GLY A 24 -42.98 8.87 -20.59
C GLY A 24 -42.77 8.04 -19.33
N SER A 25 -42.03 6.94 -19.46
CA SER A 25 -41.73 6.00 -18.37
C SER A 25 -40.26 5.98 -17.95
N GLY A 26 -39.39 6.63 -18.72
CA GLY A 26 -37.93 6.68 -18.60
C GLY A 26 -37.26 5.75 -19.62
N GLY A 27 -36.28 6.27 -20.36
CA GLY A 27 -35.62 5.54 -21.47
C GLY A 27 -35.24 6.48 -22.60
N ILE A 28 -35.31 6.01 -23.85
CA ILE A 28 -35.38 6.88 -25.03
C ILE A 28 -36.75 6.68 -25.65
N GLU A 29 -37.71 7.55 -25.34
CA GLU A 29 -39.08 7.45 -25.84
C GLU A 29 -39.34 8.51 -26.91
N THR A 30 -39.92 8.10 -28.05
CA THR A 30 -40.09 8.97 -29.23
C THR A 30 -41.56 9.26 -29.52
N VAL A 31 -41.94 10.54 -29.51
CA VAL A 31 -43.28 10.99 -29.90
C VAL A 31 -43.25 11.64 -31.27
N GLN A 32 -43.99 11.05 -32.21
CA GLN A 32 -44.08 11.50 -33.60
C GLN A 32 -45.31 12.40 -33.79
N VAL A 33 -45.06 13.71 -33.93
CA VAL A 33 -46.08 14.75 -34.08
C VAL A 33 -46.43 14.94 -35.56
N SER A 34 -47.45 14.22 -36.03
CA SER A 34 -47.96 14.33 -37.40
C SER A 34 -49.43 14.75 -37.45
N GLY A 35 -49.81 15.55 -38.45
CA GLY A 35 -51.21 15.95 -38.67
C GLY A 35 -51.71 17.11 -37.79
N THR A 36 -53.02 17.12 -37.47
CA THR A 36 -53.68 18.25 -36.75
C THR A 36 -53.99 17.94 -35.28
N ALA A 37 -53.31 16.96 -34.70
CA ALA A 37 -53.45 16.64 -33.29
C ALA A 37 -52.70 17.68 -32.45
N PHE A 38 -53.30 18.09 -31.33
CA PHE A 38 -52.58 18.84 -30.30
C PHE A 38 -52.09 17.87 -29.23
N LEU A 39 -50.78 17.86 -28.97
CA LEU A 39 -50.15 16.96 -28.00
C LEU A 39 -49.68 17.72 -26.77
N SER A 40 -49.98 17.21 -25.58
CA SER A 40 -49.38 17.65 -24.32
C SER A 40 -48.42 16.55 -23.86
N ILE A 41 -47.13 16.80 -23.99
CA ILE A 41 -46.05 15.84 -23.77
C ILE A 41 -45.43 16.17 -22.42
N ASP A 42 -45.34 15.16 -21.54
CA ASP A 42 -44.68 15.35 -20.25
C ASP A 42 -43.16 15.40 -20.36
N GLN A 43 -42.53 15.72 -19.24
CA GLN A 43 -41.09 15.99 -19.19
C GLN A 43 -40.22 14.72 -19.21
N ASN A 44 -40.84 13.54 -19.22
CA ASN A 44 -40.14 12.26 -19.20
C ASN A 44 -40.05 11.64 -20.60
N VAL A 45 -40.42 12.38 -21.65
CA VAL A 45 -40.23 11.96 -23.04
C VAL A 45 -38.95 12.59 -23.55
N GLU A 46 -38.03 11.76 -24.05
CA GLU A 46 -36.69 12.16 -24.44
C GLU A 46 -36.62 12.66 -25.88
N VAL A 47 -37.48 12.19 -26.80
CA VAL A 47 -37.48 12.61 -28.21
C VAL A 47 -38.87 13.01 -28.70
N VAL A 48 -38.97 14.16 -29.36
CA VAL A 48 -40.19 14.62 -30.04
C VAL A 48 -39.87 14.96 -31.49
N GLU A 49 -40.50 14.25 -32.43
CA GLU A 49 -40.27 14.41 -33.86
C GLU A 49 -41.38 15.23 -34.52
N PHE A 50 -41.01 16.16 -35.37
CA PHE A 50 -41.90 17.03 -36.14
C PHE A 50 -41.75 16.77 -37.64
N THR A 51 -42.83 16.99 -38.41
CA THR A 51 -42.80 16.75 -39.86
C THR A 51 -42.09 17.86 -40.66
N GLY A 52 -42.02 19.08 -40.15
CA GLY A 52 -41.43 20.23 -40.85
C GLY A 52 -40.03 20.61 -40.35
N ALA A 53 -39.41 21.56 -41.02
CA ALA A 53 -38.16 22.18 -40.57
C ALA A 53 -38.39 23.00 -39.28
N ALA A 54 -37.35 23.27 -38.49
CA ALA A 54 -37.48 24.10 -37.28
C ALA A 54 -38.09 25.48 -37.60
N SER A 55 -37.79 26.01 -38.80
CA SER A 55 -38.30 27.29 -39.31
C SER A 55 -39.80 27.30 -39.65
N ASP A 56 -40.46 26.14 -39.73
CA ASP A 56 -41.91 26.00 -39.95
C ASP A 56 -42.73 26.15 -38.65
N TYR A 57 -42.04 26.33 -37.53
CA TYR A 57 -42.65 26.42 -36.21
C TYR A 57 -42.34 27.75 -35.52
N LEU A 58 -43.28 28.16 -34.66
CA LEU A 58 -43.16 29.23 -33.71
C LEU A 58 -43.17 28.62 -32.31
N PHE A 59 -42.22 29.05 -31.50
CA PHE A 59 -42.02 28.58 -30.13
C PHE A 59 -42.41 29.69 -29.15
N SER A 60 -43.06 29.30 -28.05
CA SER A 60 -43.31 30.21 -26.94
C SER A 60 -43.23 29.50 -25.60
N LEU A 61 -42.78 30.20 -24.57
CA LEU A 61 -42.57 29.67 -23.23
C LEU A 61 -43.63 30.18 -22.24
N SER A 62 -44.27 29.27 -21.52
CA SER A 62 -45.11 29.59 -20.37
C SER A 62 -44.75 28.72 -19.16
N GLY A 63 -43.99 29.29 -18.21
CA GLY A 63 -43.42 28.50 -17.11
C GLY A 63 -42.30 27.59 -17.64
N ASN A 64 -42.42 26.28 -17.40
CA ASN A 64 -41.52 25.26 -17.94
C ASN A 64 -42.14 24.50 -19.13
N VAL A 65 -43.19 25.03 -19.76
CA VAL A 65 -43.83 24.40 -20.92
C VAL A 65 -43.56 25.23 -22.16
N VAL A 66 -43.00 24.59 -23.18
CA VAL A 66 -42.81 25.17 -24.51
C VAL A 66 -44.00 24.77 -25.38
N THR A 67 -44.72 25.78 -25.88
CA THR A 67 -45.75 25.59 -26.88
C THR A 67 -45.14 25.74 -28.27
N VAL A 68 -45.25 24.69 -29.07
CA VAL A 68 -44.89 24.65 -30.49
C VAL A 68 -46.15 24.87 -31.31
N THR A 69 -46.12 25.85 -32.19
CA THR A 69 -47.21 26.19 -33.11
C THR A 69 -46.68 26.26 -34.54
N THR A 70 -47.49 25.96 -35.54
CA THR A 70 -47.16 26.22 -36.95
C THR A 70 -47.09 27.72 -37.23
N LEU A 71 -46.50 28.13 -38.36
CA LEU A 71 -46.44 29.55 -38.79
C LEU A 71 -47.81 30.24 -38.89
N ASP A 72 -48.90 29.49 -39.10
CA ASP A 72 -50.27 30.04 -39.13
C ASP A 72 -50.91 30.20 -37.73
N GLY A 73 -50.17 29.81 -36.68
CA GLY A 73 -50.56 29.92 -35.27
C GLY A 73 -51.36 28.73 -34.75
N THR A 74 -51.40 27.61 -35.47
CA THR A 74 -52.06 26.38 -35.01
C THR A 74 -51.15 25.64 -34.02
N PRO A 75 -51.60 25.37 -32.77
CA PRO A 75 -50.78 24.64 -31.80
C PRO A 75 -50.68 23.17 -32.16
N VAL A 76 -49.46 22.63 -32.13
CA VAL A 76 -49.15 21.23 -32.46
C VAL A 76 -48.65 20.44 -31.24
N ALA A 77 -47.86 21.06 -30.37
CA ALA A 77 -47.37 20.42 -29.15
C ALA A 77 -47.20 21.41 -27.98
N GLU A 78 -47.37 20.92 -26.76
CA GLU A 78 -46.87 21.50 -25.52
C GLU A 78 -45.89 20.50 -24.91
N VAL A 79 -44.61 20.88 -24.81
CA VAL A 79 -43.54 20.03 -24.28
C VAL A 79 -43.11 20.59 -22.93
N ALA A 80 -43.25 19.80 -21.86
CA ALA A 80 -42.75 20.17 -20.54
C ALA A 80 -41.24 19.93 -20.46
N VAL A 81 -40.48 20.95 -20.06
CA VAL A 81 -39.01 20.90 -19.97
C VAL A 81 -38.59 20.57 -18.54
N SER A 82 -37.59 19.70 -18.38
CA SER A 82 -36.95 19.37 -17.10
C SER A 82 -35.45 19.72 -17.09
N SER A 83 -34.71 19.22 -16.09
CA SER A 83 -33.25 19.30 -16.06
C SER A 83 -32.57 18.36 -17.04
N VAL A 84 -33.27 17.33 -17.52
CA VAL A 84 -32.82 16.46 -18.61
C VAL A 84 -33.32 17.07 -19.92
N ALA A 85 -32.44 17.15 -20.92
CA ALA A 85 -32.80 17.70 -22.23
C ALA A 85 -33.78 16.76 -22.96
N THR A 86 -34.74 17.35 -23.66
CA THR A 86 -35.59 16.63 -24.62
C THR A 86 -35.11 17.00 -26.02
N SER A 87 -34.73 16.02 -26.84
CA SER A 87 -34.37 16.28 -28.24
C SER A 87 -35.63 16.55 -29.06
N LEU A 88 -35.66 17.70 -29.74
CA LEU A 88 -36.68 18.00 -30.76
C LEU A 88 -36.08 17.75 -32.14
N ARG A 89 -36.59 16.76 -32.85
CA ARG A 89 -36.15 16.44 -34.21
C ARG A 89 -37.07 17.09 -35.23
N PHE A 90 -36.48 17.82 -36.16
CA PHE A 90 -37.14 18.49 -37.28
C PHE A 90 -36.68 17.90 -38.61
N ALA A 91 -37.31 18.29 -39.71
CA ALA A 91 -36.91 17.85 -41.04
C ALA A 91 -35.47 18.28 -41.43
N ASP A 92 -34.94 19.32 -40.80
CA ASP A 92 -33.61 19.90 -41.04
C ASP A 92 -32.59 19.61 -39.92
N GLY A 93 -32.91 18.73 -38.99
CA GLY A 93 -32.01 18.26 -37.91
C GLY A 93 -32.63 18.24 -36.52
N ALA A 94 -31.88 17.76 -35.53
CA ALA A 94 -32.27 17.77 -34.11
C ALA A 94 -31.75 19.01 -33.37
N ALA A 95 -32.47 19.42 -32.34
CA ALA A 95 -31.94 20.33 -31.33
C ALA A 95 -32.45 19.98 -29.93
N ASP A 96 -31.55 20.08 -28.95
CA ASP A 96 -31.89 19.86 -27.56
C ASP A 96 -32.72 21.01 -26.99
N LEU A 97 -33.87 20.66 -26.42
CA LEU A 97 -34.70 21.53 -25.60
C LEU A 97 -34.32 21.33 -24.13
N GLY A 98 -33.72 22.36 -23.53
CA GLY A 98 -33.20 22.28 -22.16
C GLY A 98 -33.33 23.59 -21.38
N ILE A 99 -32.94 23.53 -20.10
CA ILE A 99 -32.83 24.70 -19.22
C ILE A 99 -31.37 25.12 -19.13
N ASP A 100 -31.05 26.31 -19.65
CA ASP A 100 -29.78 26.97 -19.35
C ASP A 100 -29.87 27.60 -17.95
N PHE A 101 -29.30 26.90 -16.98
CA PHE A 101 -29.26 27.35 -15.58
C PHE A 101 -28.45 28.64 -15.39
N ALA A 102 -27.45 28.90 -16.25
CA ALA A 102 -26.62 30.09 -16.17
C ALA A 102 -27.38 31.33 -16.69
N ALA A 103 -28.11 31.19 -17.80
CA ALA A 103 -28.93 32.26 -18.38
C ALA A 103 -30.32 32.39 -17.74
N GLN A 104 -30.75 31.41 -16.91
CA GLN A 104 -32.11 31.28 -16.38
C GLN A 104 -33.17 31.30 -17.50
N ALA A 105 -32.89 30.60 -18.60
CA ALA A 105 -33.71 30.56 -19.80
C ALA A 105 -33.96 29.12 -20.25
N VAL A 106 -35.09 28.88 -20.94
CA VAL A 106 -35.27 27.67 -21.72
C VAL A 106 -34.71 27.92 -23.12
N THR A 107 -33.87 27.01 -23.60
CA THR A 107 -33.17 27.11 -24.87
C THR A 107 -33.52 25.93 -25.77
N LEU A 108 -33.52 26.14 -27.07
CA LEU A 108 -33.55 25.10 -28.09
C LEU A 108 -32.26 25.21 -28.92
N GLY A 109 -31.41 24.19 -28.91
CA GLY A 109 -30.10 24.22 -29.60
C GLY A 109 -29.27 25.44 -29.19
N GLY A 110 -29.27 25.77 -27.89
CA GLY A 110 -28.62 26.96 -27.32
C GLY A 110 -29.32 28.31 -27.56
N ALA A 111 -30.35 28.38 -28.39
CA ALA A 111 -31.08 29.62 -28.68
C ALA A 111 -32.26 29.84 -27.69
N PRO A 112 -32.38 31.01 -27.04
CA PRO A 112 -33.39 31.24 -26.00
C PRO A 112 -34.81 31.36 -26.58
N ILE A 113 -35.77 30.70 -25.93
CA ILE A 113 -37.19 30.77 -26.28
C ILE A 113 -37.88 31.90 -25.51
N SER A 114 -38.66 32.73 -26.21
CA SER A 114 -39.37 33.87 -25.63
C SER A 114 -40.78 33.50 -25.12
N SER A 115 -41.39 34.32 -24.28
CA SER A 115 -42.78 34.09 -23.83
C SER A 115 -43.85 34.41 -24.90
N GLU A 116 -43.46 35.08 -25.99
CA GLU A 116 -44.32 35.37 -27.14
C GLU A 116 -43.97 34.43 -28.30
N PRO A 117 -44.96 33.91 -29.06
CA PRO A 117 -44.69 33.05 -30.22
C PRO A 117 -43.76 33.73 -31.23
N GLY A 118 -42.66 33.06 -31.56
CA GLY A 118 -41.69 33.51 -32.55
C GLY A 118 -40.85 32.37 -33.10
N THR A 119 -40.21 32.60 -34.24
CA THR A 119 -39.22 31.67 -34.79
C THR A 119 -37.98 31.67 -33.89
N VAL A 120 -37.40 30.49 -33.70
CA VAL A 120 -36.10 30.30 -33.05
C VAL A 120 -35.13 29.84 -34.13
N ASP A 121 -33.86 30.24 -34.03
CA ASP A 121 -32.78 29.84 -34.94
C ASP A 121 -31.82 28.94 -34.15
N PRO A 122 -32.22 27.68 -33.86
CA PRO A 122 -31.42 26.78 -33.05
C PRO A 122 -30.18 26.29 -33.82
N ALA A 123 -29.11 25.95 -33.10
CA ALA A 123 -28.09 25.09 -33.67
C ALA A 123 -28.69 23.69 -33.85
N LEU A 124 -28.80 23.23 -35.10
CA LEU A 124 -29.35 21.92 -35.45
C LEU A 124 -28.22 20.94 -35.77
N ASP A 125 -28.39 19.70 -35.35
CA ASP A 125 -27.62 18.56 -35.85
C ASP A 125 -28.36 17.93 -37.05
N PRO A 126 -27.91 18.15 -38.29
CA PRO A 126 -28.59 17.64 -39.48
C PRO A 126 -28.49 16.11 -39.62
N ALA A 127 -27.56 15.45 -38.92
CA ALA A 127 -27.44 13.99 -38.94
C ALA A 127 -28.60 13.31 -38.18
N ASP A 128 -29.20 14.00 -37.21
CA ASP A 128 -30.30 13.49 -36.40
C ASP A 128 -31.67 14.09 -36.81
N ALA A 129 -31.98 14.07 -38.11
CA ALA A 129 -33.24 14.60 -38.61
C ALA A 129 -34.46 13.73 -38.20
N SER A 130 -35.63 14.34 -38.17
CA SER A 130 -36.91 13.68 -37.86
C SER A 130 -37.21 12.53 -38.82
N SER A 131 -37.43 11.33 -38.29
CA SER A 131 -37.80 10.16 -39.10
C SER A 131 -39.18 10.30 -39.78
N ILE A 132 -39.99 11.26 -39.34
CA ILE A 132 -41.31 11.59 -39.92
C ILE A 132 -41.31 12.92 -40.66
N ALA A 133 -40.14 13.50 -40.96
CA ALA A 133 -40.05 14.65 -41.84
C ALA A 133 -40.95 14.40 -43.06
N GLU A 134 -41.88 15.32 -43.35
CA GLU A 134 -42.46 15.33 -44.70
C GLU A 134 -41.26 15.53 -45.61
N VAL A 135 -40.89 14.47 -46.34
CA VAL A 135 -39.91 14.54 -47.42
C VAL A 135 -40.27 15.80 -48.19
N ASP A 136 -39.39 16.79 -48.14
CA ASP A 136 -39.57 18.03 -48.88
C ASP A 136 -39.97 17.60 -50.30
N PRO A 137 -41.14 17.97 -50.82
CA PRO A 137 -41.46 17.68 -52.22
C PRO A 137 -40.43 18.34 -53.18
N ASP A 138 -39.61 19.26 -52.63
CA ASP A 138 -38.32 19.79 -53.06
C ASP A 138 -37.21 18.74 -53.33
N ARG A 139 -36.98 17.80 -52.37
CA ARG A 139 -35.92 16.75 -52.45
C ARG A 139 -36.15 15.89 -53.67
N GLY A 140 -35.06 15.40 -54.28
CA GLY A 140 -35.10 14.58 -55.50
C GLY A 140 -36.12 13.43 -55.40
N SER A 141 -36.51 12.89 -56.54
CA SER A 141 -37.63 11.94 -56.58
C SER A 141 -37.38 10.72 -55.71
N VAL A 142 -38.33 10.38 -54.82
CA VAL A 142 -38.30 9.10 -54.10
C VAL A 142 -38.73 7.98 -55.05
N PHE A 143 -37.89 6.96 -55.21
CA PHE A 143 -38.16 5.80 -56.06
C PHE A 143 -38.18 4.51 -55.22
N ASP A 144 -39.37 3.94 -55.04
CA ASP A 144 -39.55 2.68 -54.31
C ASP A 144 -39.39 1.47 -55.25
N LEU A 145 -38.43 0.60 -54.96
CA LEU A 145 -38.25 -0.67 -55.63
C LEU A 145 -39.33 -1.67 -55.22
N THR A 146 -39.61 -2.59 -56.13
CA THR A 146 -40.64 -3.63 -56.02
C THR A 146 -40.01 -5.01 -56.17
N SER A 147 -40.78 -6.07 -55.94
CA SER A 147 -40.30 -7.45 -56.21
C SER A 147 -40.16 -7.78 -57.72
N GLY A 148 -40.42 -6.82 -58.60
CA GLY A 148 -40.35 -6.96 -60.06
C GLY A 148 -39.21 -6.12 -60.62
N ALA A 149 -38.99 -6.16 -61.94
CA ALA A 149 -37.90 -5.39 -62.54
C ALA A 149 -38.17 -3.89 -62.50
N ASP A 150 -37.29 -3.18 -61.80
CA ASP A 150 -37.31 -1.74 -61.62
C ASP A 150 -36.18 -1.08 -62.41
N SER A 151 -36.49 0.06 -63.01
CA SER A 151 -35.51 0.83 -63.79
C SER A 151 -35.80 2.31 -63.61
N PHE A 152 -34.82 3.00 -63.04
CA PHE A 152 -34.79 4.44 -62.92
C PHE A 152 -33.61 4.95 -63.75
N ASP A 153 -33.90 5.92 -64.61
CA ASP A 153 -32.98 6.51 -65.59
C ASP A 153 -33.18 8.02 -65.50
N GLU A 154 -32.14 8.76 -65.09
CA GLU A 154 -32.18 10.20 -64.89
C GLU A 154 -32.59 10.94 -66.17
N ASP A 155 -32.19 10.46 -67.36
CA ASP A 155 -32.55 11.08 -68.65
C ASP A 155 -34.07 11.04 -68.91
N SER A 156 -34.83 10.27 -68.11
CA SER A 156 -36.29 10.15 -68.21
C SER A 156 -37.07 11.23 -67.45
N VAL A 157 -36.45 11.96 -66.50
CA VAL A 157 -37.04 13.08 -65.76
C VAL A 157 -36.71 14.42 -66.43
N SER A 158 -37.45 14.72 -67.50
CA SER A 158 -37.10 15.74 -68.50
C SER A 158 -37.29 17.24 -68.14
N ASP A 159 -37.06 17.70 -66.92
CA ASP A 159 -37.18 19.15 -66.58
C ASP A 159 -35.79 19.80 -66.41
N GLU A 160 -35.19 20.21 -67.54
CA GLU A 160 -33.84 20.80 -67.70
C GLU A 160 -33.53 22.11 -66.91
N GLU A 161 -34.37 22.58 -65.97
CA GLU A 161 -34.15 23.90 -65.32
C GLU A 161 -34.25 23.96 -63.78
N SER A 162 -34.37 22.85 -63.06
CA SER A 162 -34.18 22.84 -61.59
C SER A 162 -32.76 22.36 -61.23
N PRO A 163 -32.11 22.91 -60.19
CA PRO A 163 -30.97 22.22 -59.59
C PRO A 163 -31.45 20.83 -59.19
N ILE A 164 -30.76 19.79 -59.69
CA ILE A 164 -31.14 18.41 -59.43
C ILE A 164 -30.77 18.18 -57.96
N GLU A 165 -31.78 18.01 -57.11
CA GLU A 165 -31.61 17.60 -55.72
C GLU A 165 -31.43 16.08 -55.70
N GLY A 166 -30.65 15.54 -54.77
CA GLY A 166 -30.36 14.10 -54.72
C GLY A 166 -31.63 13.26 -54.55
N ASN A 167 -31.73 12.13 -55.25
CA ASN A 167 -32.85 11.20 -55.13
C ASN A 167 -32.67 10.25 -53.94
N VAL A 168 -33.78 9.62 -53.56
CA VAL A 168 -33.82 8.58 -52.54
C VAL A 168 -34.42 7.31 -53.16
N PHE A 169 -33.67 6.23 -53.14
CA PHE A 169 -34.07 4.91 -53.59
C PHE A 169 -34.41 4.04 -52.39
N ASN A 170 -35.63 3.51 -52.33
CA ASN A 170 -36.05 2.64 -51.23
C ASN A 170 -36.28 1.22 -51.72
N ALA A 171 -35.57 0.26 -51.15
CA ALA A 171 -35.71 -1.16 -51.41
C ALA A 171 -36.10 -1.92 -50.12
N PRO A 172 -37.31 -1.69 -49.56
CA PRO A 172 -37.77 -2.39 -48.37
C PRO A 172 -38.10 -3.85 -48.68
N LEU A 173 -38.15 -4.70 -47.66
CA LEU A 173 -38.59 -6.09 -47.83
C LEU A 173 -40.08 -6.15 -48.22
N ALA A 174 -40.39 -6.74 -49.38
CA ALA A 174 -41.76 -6.95 -49.82
C ALA A 174 -42.39 -8.20 -49.16
N PRO A 175 -43.69 -8.19 -48.83
CA PRO A 175 -44.35 -9.38 -48.30
C PRO A 175 -44.40 -10.48 -49.37
N ALA A 176 -43.98 -11.72 -49.04
CA ALA A 176 -44.19 -12.83 -49.98
C ALA A 176 -45.66 -13.04 -50.30
N PHE A 177 -45.90 -13.49 -51.53
CA PHE A 177 -47.23 -13.86 -52.01
C PHE A 177 -47.89 -14.97 -51.19
N ASP A 178 -47.10 -15.84 -50.54
CA ASP A 178 -47.59 -16.90 -49.64
C ASP A 178 -47.46 -16.56 -48.14
N GLY A 179 -46.89 -15.40 -47.82
CA GLY A 179 -46.72 -14.88 -46.46
C GLY A 179 -45.73 -15.64 -45.59
N THR A 180 -44.82 -16.43 -46.16
CA THR A 180 -43.89 -17.27 -45.37
C THR A 180 -42.50 -16.67 -45.16
N GLU A 181 -41.94 -15.96 -46.14
CA GLU A 181 -40.65 -15.23 -46.05
C GLU A 181 -40.81 -13.87 -46.74
N ALA A 182 -40.06 -12.84 -46.37
CA ALA A 182 -40.10 -11.60 -47.16
C ALA A 182 -39.33 -11.77 -48.48
N ILE A 183 -39.68 -10.98 -49.50
CA ILE A 183 -39.00 -10.96 -50.80
C ILE A 183 -38.14 -9.71 -50.86
N GLN A 184 -36.86 -9.88 -51.15
CA GLN A 184 -35.94 -8.77 -51.39
C GLN A 184 -36.37 -7.97 -52.62
N THR A 185 -36.49 -6.65 -52.51
CA THR A 185 -36.89 -5.77 -53.63
C THR A 185 -35.70 -5.26 -54.41
N LEU A 186 -34.51 -5.13 -53.79
CA LEU A 186 -33.26 -4.94 -54.53
C LEU A 186 -32.84 -6.26 -55.17
N GLN A 187 -33.00 -6.37 -56.48
CA GLN A 187 -32.80 -7.58 -57.26
C GLN A 187 -31.83 -7.34 -58.43
N THR A 188 -31.24 -8.44 -58.89
CA THR A 188 -30.27 -8.57 -59.99
C THR A 188 -30.64 -7.92 -61.34
N PHE A 189 -31.92 -7.62 -61.55
CA PHE A 189 -32.44 -7.09 -62.81
C PHE A 189 -32.80 -5.61 -62.70
N ASP A 190 -32.60 -5.03 -61.52
CA ASP A 190 -32.85 -3.63 -61.27
C ASP A 190 -31.70 -2.78 -61.82
N SER A 191 -32.07 -1.61 -62.30
CA SER A 191 -31.15 -0.62 -62.88
C SER A 191 -31.47 0.73 -62.28
N ILE A 192 -30.59 1.23 -61.42
CA ILE A 192 -30.73 2.51 -60.74
C ILE A 192 -29.62 3.43 -61.24
N GLU A 193 -29.99 4.63 -61.68
CA GLU A 193 -29.06 5.70 -62.05
C GLU A 193 -29.40 6.95 -61.23
N GLY A 194 -28.54 7.32 -60.29
CA GLY A 194 -28.66 8.57 -59.56
C GLY A 194 -28.14 9.76 -60.36
N THR A 195 -27.98 10.90 -59.71
CA THR A 195 -27.77 12.21 -60.33
C THR A 195 -26.37 12.74 -60.01
N ASP A 196 -26.07 13.99 -60.41
CA ASP A 196 -24.86 14.70 -59.97
C ASP A 196 -24.93 15.17 -58.50
N ALA A 197 -26.08 15.08 -57.83
CA ALA A 197 -26.26 15.42 -56.41
C ALA A 197 -26.08 14.17 -55.54
N ARG A 198 -26.01 14.33 -54.20
CA ARG A 198 -25.88 13.18 -53.29
C ARG A 198 -27.18 12.39 -53.23
N ASP A 199 -27.21 11.25 -53.91
CA ASP A 199 -28.28 10.27 -53.95
C ASP A 199 -28.10 9.20 -52.85
N GLU A 200 -29.22 8.68 -52.34
CA GLU A 200 -29.25 7.74 -51.20
C GLU A 200 -30.02 6.46 -51.57
N LEU A 201 -29.51 5.29 -51.17
CA LEU A 201 -30.20 4.00 -51.28
C LEU A 201 -30.45 3.42 -49.88
N TYR A 202 -31.71 3.20 -49.53
CA TYR A 202 -32.12 2.49 -48.32
C TYR A 202 -32.60 1.08 -48.69
N ALA A 203 -31.93 0.03 -48.21
CA ALA A 203 -32.29 -1.35 -48.58
C ALA A 203 -32.36 -2.31 -47.38
N ASP A 204 -33.49 -3.02 -47.27
CA ASP A 204 -33.63 -4.12 -46.33
C ASP A 204 -33.21 -5.44 -47.02
N LEU A 205 -32.28 -6.16 -46.41
CA LEU A 205 -31.70 -7.39 -46.96
C LEU A 205 -32.06 -8.60 -46.09
N ASN A 206 -32.35 -9.73 -46.73
CA ASN A 206 -32.69 -10.99 -46.04
C ASN A 206 -32.00 -12.22 -46.63
N GLY A 207 -30.92 -12.02 -47.39
CA GLY A 207 -30.13 -13.08 -48.03
C GLY A 207 -30.82 -13.80 -49.21
N ALA A 208 -32.10 -13.57 -49.45
CA ALA A 208 -32.87 -14.21 -50.53
C ALA A 208 -32.75 -13.45 -51.86
N GLY A 209 -31.52 -13.33 -52.39
CA GLY A 209 -31.29 -12.61 -53.67
C GLY A 209 -29.84 -12.33 -54.06
N ALA A 210 -28.88 -12.64 -53.18
CA ALA A 210 -27.55 -12.05 -53.11
C ALA A 210 -26.50 -12.43 -54.19
N ASP A 211 -26.67 -13.53 -54.94
CA ASP A 211 -25.56 -14.10 -55.73
C ASP A 211 -25.24 -13.36 -57.06
N THR A 212 -25.88 -12.21 -57.34
CA THR A 212 -25.70 -11.47 -58.61
C THR A 212 -26.00 -9.97 -58.43
N ALA A 213 -25.14 -9.11 -58.97
CA ALA A 213 -25.21 -7.66 -58.83
C ALA A 213 -26.44 -6.99 -59.51
N ALA A 214 -27.02 -5.99 -58.84
CA ALA A 214 -27.90 -5.00 -59.48
C ALA A 214 -27.03 -3.94 -60.17
N THR A 215 -27.53 -3.31 -61.24
CA THR A 215 -26.80 -2.20 -61.88
C THR A 215 -27.15 -0.90 -61.17
N ILE A 216 -26.21 -0.33 -60.41
CA ILE A 216 -26.42 0.91 -59.65
C ILE A 216 -25.30 1.89 -59.99
N THR A 217 -25.64 3.05 -60.55
CA THR A 217 -24.63 4.06 -60.95
C THR A 217 -24.99 5.43 -60.41
N GLY A 218 -24.01 6.17 -59.89
CA GLY A 218 -24.20 7.56 -59.43
C GLY A 218 -25.12 7.66 -58.21
N VAL A 219 -25.08 6.66 -57.32
CA VAL A 219 -25.71 6.74 -56.00
C VAL A 219 -24.58 6.79 -54.98
N GLU A 220 -24.50 7.84 -54.18
CA GLU A 220 -23.34 8.11 -53.33
C GLU A 220 -23.42 7.39 -51.98
N ALA A 221 -24.60 7.22 -51.37
CA ALA A 221 -24.73 6.67 -50.01
C ALA A 221 -25.69 5.48 -49.92
N TYR A 222 -25.21 4.35 -49.39
CA TYR A 222 -25.97 3.11 -49.27
C TYR A 222 -26.23 2.81 -47.80
N PHE A 223 -27.49 2.83 -47.37
CA PHE A 223 -27.95 2.49 -46.01
C PHE A 223 -28.62 1.11 -46.02
N LEU A 224 -27.92 0.12 -45.49
CA LEU A 224 -28.27 -1.28 -45.63
C LEU A 224 -28.64 -1.90 -44.28
N GLU A 225 -29.81 -2.52 -44.19
CA GLU A 225 -30.27 -3.23 -43.00
C GLU A 225 -30.40 -4.74 -43.27
N ALA A 226 -29.56 -5.56 -42.66
CA ALA A 226 -29.65 -7.01 -42.70
C ALA A 226 -30.61 -7.55 -41.63
N LYS A 227 -31.78 -8.04 -42.06
CA LYS A 227 -32.76 -8.73 -41.20
C LYS A 227 -32.41 -10.21 -41.00
N ASP A 228 -31.75 -10.80 -41.98
CA ASP A 228 -31.14 -12.14 -41.99
C ASP A 228 -29.75 -12.02 -42.64
N ALA A 229 -28.89 -13.03 -42.47
CA ALA A 229 -27.54 -13.01 -43.04
C ALA A 229 -27.59 -12.76 -44.56
N ALA A 230 -26.95 -11.70 -45.02
CA ALA A 230 -27.08 -11.21 -46.39
C ALA A 230 -25.74 -10.81 -46.99
N THR A 231 -25.62 -11.04 -48.31
CA THR A 231 -24.50 -10.57 -49.12
C THR A 231 -25.04 -9.62 -50.20
N LEU A 232 -24.30 -8.57 -50.55
CA LEU A 232 -24.59 -7.68 -51.67
C LEU A 232 -23.36 -7.60 -52.58
N ASP A 233 -23.52 -8.06 -53.82
CA ASP A 233 -22.48 -7.99 -54.85
C ASP A 233 -22.51 -6.62 -55.54
N LEU A 234 -21.45 -5.84 -55.39
CA LEU A 234 -21.28 -4.50 -55.97
C LEU A 234 -20.48 -4.50 -57.29
N SER A 235 -20.31 -5.66 -57.94
CA SER A 235 -19.51 -5.75 -59.18
C SER A 235 -20.06 -4.97 -60.38
N ASP A 236 -21.36 -4.66 -60.38
CA ASP A 236 -22.03 -3.81 -61.38
C ASP A 236 -22.50 -2.45 -60.78
N ALA A 237 -21.95 -2.05 -59.62
CA ALA A 237 -22.21 -0.76 -58.99
C ALA A 237 -21.00 0.21 -59.13
N GLU A 238 -21.26 1.48 -59.41
CA GLU A 238 -20.23 2.53 -59.57
C GLU A 238 -20.69 3.87 -58.96
N GLY A 239 -19.75 4.66 -58.44
CA GLY A 239 -19.99 6.01 -57.92
C GLY A 239 -20.49 6.12 -56.49
N TYR A 240 -20.40 5.06 -55.69
CA TYR A 240 -20.71 5.12 -54.25
C TYR A 240 -19.53 5.68 -53.45
N GLU A 241 -19.84 6.53 -52.48
CA GLU A 241 -18.87 7.18 -51.59
C GLU A 241 -19.03 6.69 -50.13
N GLU A 242 -20.20 6.18 -49.75
CA GLU A 242 -20.54 5.75 -48.39
C GLU A 242 -21.29 4.40 -48.37
N LEU A 243 -20.85 3.47 -47.52
CA LEU A 243 -21.43 2.13 -47.34
C LEU A 243 -21.79 1.91 -45.86
N TRP A 244 -23.06 2.09 -45.52
CA TRP A 244 -23.59 2.02 -44.17
C TRP A 244 -24.29 0.69 -43.88
N ASN A 245 -23.91 0.08 -42.77
CA ASN A 245 -24.68 -0.95 -42.08
C ASN A 245 -25.54 -0.26 -41.01
N SER A 246 -26.84 -0.16 -41.27
CA SER A 246 -27.79 0.55 -40.42
C SER A 246 -28.79 -0.44 -39.82
N ASP A 247 -28.89 -0.45 -38.50
CA ASP A 247 -29.89 -1.24 -37.74
C ASP A 247 -29.86 -2.76 -37.97
N SER A 248 -28.79 -3.32 -38.54
CA SER A 248 -28.72 -4.75 -38.80
C SER A 248 -28.87 -5.60 -37.55
N ARG A 249 -29.52 -6.75 -37.73
CA ARG A 249 -29.75 -7.77 -36.69
C ARG A 249 -29.11 -9.12 -37.04
N ALA A 250 -28.41 -9.18 -38.17
CA ALA A 250 -27.72 -10.33 -38.72
C ALA A 250 -26.46 -9.88 -39.48
N ASP A 251 -25.65 -10.84 -39.94
CA ASP A 251 -24.42 -10.55 -40.69
C ASP A 251 -24.71 -9.90 -42.05
N LEU A 252 -23.89 -8.93 -42.42
CA LEU A 252 -23.94 -8.23 -43.69
C LEU A 252 -22.58 -8.33 -44.39
N GLU A 253 -22.55 -8.74 -45.64
CA GLU A 253 -21.34 -8.84 -46.47
C GLU A 253 -21.51 -8.02 -47.76
N LEU A 254 -20.53 -7.17 -48.06
CA LEU A 254 -20.45 -6.42 -49.32
C LEU A 254 -19.30 -6.99 -50.14
N ASP A 255 -19.61 -7.55 -51.31
CA ASP A 255 -18.66 -8.18 -52.21
C ASP A 255 -18.31 -7.29 -53.39
N ASN A 256 -17.10 -7.48 -53.92
CA ASN A 256 -16.60 -6.81 -55.12
C ASN A 256 -16.64 -5.27 -55.04
N VAL A 257 -16.30 -4.70 -53.88
CA VAL A 257 -16.22 -3.25 -53.71
C VAL A 257 -15.06 -2.71 -54.55
N ALA A 258 -15.37 -1.87 -55.53
CA ALA A 258 -14.46 -1.40 -56.57
C ALA A 258 -13.96 0.05 -56.35
N GLU A 259 -14.50 0.75 -55.36
CA GLU A 259 -14.17 2.14 -55.03
C GLU A 259 -13.97 2.26 -53.52
N THR A 260 -12.99 3.05 -53.07
CA THR A 260 -12.80 3.33 -51.63
C THR A 260 -13.97 4.18 -51.12
N ALA A 261 -14.64 3.69 -50.08
CA ALA A 261 -15.84 4.32 -49.52
C ALA A 261 -15.66 4.51 -48.00
N VAL A 262 -16.38 5.47 -47.42
CA VAL A 262 -16.55 5.56 -45.97
C VAL A 262 -17.43 4.40 -45.53
N ILE A 263 -16.98 3.65 -44.50
CA ILE A 263 -17.74 2.55 -43.94
C ILE A 263 -18.49 3.08 -42.72
N GLY A 264 -19.81 2.97 -42.72
CA GLY A 264 -20.64 3.40 -41.61
C GLY A 264 -21.28 2.23 -40.87
N LEU A 265 -21.38 2.31 -39.55
CA LEU A 265 -22.14 1.40 -38.70
C LEU A 265 -23.01 2.23 -37.77
N ASP A 266 -24.33 2.06 -37.84
CA ASP A 266 -25.27 2.75 -36.96
C ASP A 266 -26.32 1.78 -36.41
N GLY A 267 -26.44 1.69 -35.09
CA GLY A 267 -27.47 0.85 -34.44
C GLY A 267 -27.28 -0.65 -34.70
N VAL A 268 -26.07 -1.08 -35.05
CA VAL A 268 -25.78 -2.49 -35.41
C VAL A 268 -25.76 -3.35 -34.17
N ARG A 269 -26.53 -4.44 -34.18
CA ARG A 269 -26.66 -5.32 -33.03
C ARG A 269 -25.37 -6.11 -32.79
N GLY A 270 -25.03 -6.26 -31.52
CA GLY A 270 -23.95 -7.11 -31.07
C GLY A 270 -24.01 -8.59 -31.50
N GLY A 271 -22.83 -9.18 -31.73
CA GLY A 271 -22.69 -10.57 -32.20
C GLY A 271 -22.96 -10.75 -33.69
N THR A 272 -22.96 -9.66 -34.47
CA THR A 272 -23.07 -9.67 -35.93
C THR A 272 -21.72 -9.34 -36.57
N THR A 273 -21.55 -9.72 -37.84
CA THR A 273 -20.37 -9.38 -38.64
C THR A 273 -20.76 -8.48 -39.79
N TYR A 274 -20.07 -7.35 -39.96
CA TYR A 274 -20.10 -6.52 -41.15
C TYR A 274 -18.82 -6.74 -41.96
N THR A 275 -18.93 -7.35 -43.12
CA THR A 275 -17.81 -7.65 -44.01
C THR A 275 -17.82 -6.75 -45.24
N VAL A 276 -16.69 -6.15 -45.59
CA VAL A 276 -16.50 -5.34 -46.80
C VAL A 276 -15.29 -5.87 -47.56
N ASN A 277 -15.53 -6.46 -48.74
CA ASN A 277 -14.52 -7.12 -49.56
C ASN A 277 -14.18 -6.27 -50.80
N TYR A 278 -13.05 -5.55 -50.73
CA TYR A 278 -12.50 -4.79 -51.86
C TYR A 278 -11.93 -5.70 -52.95
N THR A 279 -12.14 -5.33 -54.20
CA THR A 279 -11.53 -5.99 -55.36
C THR A 279 -10.01 -5.73 -55.42
N ASN A 280 -9.25 -6.61 -56.08
CA ASN A 280 -7.80 -6.43 -56.31
C ASN A 280 -7.37 -5.18 -57.10
N SER A 281 -8.30 -4.36 -57.58
CA SER A 281 -8.01 -3.10 -58.27
C SER A 281 -8.01 -1.88 -57.36
N VAL A 282 -8.48 -1.99 -56.11
CA VAL A 282 -8.57 -0.87 -55.17
C VAL A 282 -7.35 -0.88 -54.26
N ALA A 283 -6.46 0.11 -54.43
CA ALA A 283 -5.40 0.37 -53.48
C ALA A 283 -5.94 1.33 -52.41
N THR A 284 -6.42 0.79 -51.31
CA THR A 284 -6.87 1.52 -50.12
C THR A 284 -5.68 1.73 -49.18
N ASP A 285 -5.07 2.91 -49.25
CA ASP A 285 -4.02 3.29 -48.29
C ASP A 285 -4.65 3.82 -46.99
N THR A 286 -5.81 4.47 -47.08
CA THR A 286 -6.56 4.99 -45.94
C THR A 286 -8.00 4.50 -45.99
N GLN A 287 -8.49 3.99 -44.86
CA GLN A 287 -9.89 3.61 -44.67
C GLN A 287 -10.53 4.49 -43.59
N ASN A 288 -11.70 5.06 -43.87
CA ASN A 288 -12.49 5.82 -42.90
C ASN A 288 -13.69 5.00 -42.44
N VAL A 289 -13.91 4.95 -41.13
CA VAL A 289 -14.99 4.23 -40.47
C VAL A 289 -15.72 5.18 -39.52
N ILE A 290 -17.05 5.15 -39.54
CA ILE A 290 -17.90 5.84 -38.57
C ILE A 290 -18.71 4.78 -37.84
N ALA A 291 -18.63 4.76 -36.51
CA ALA A 291 -19.32 3.81 -35.66
C ALA A 291 -20.20 4.54 -34.64
N GLN A 292 -21.50 4.24 -34.68
CA GLN A 292 -22.50 4.85 -33.82
C GLN A 292 -23.42 3.79 -33.22
N ASN A 293 -23.56 3.75 -31.89
CA ASN A 293 -24.44 2.80 -31.19
C ASN A 293 -24.25 1.33 -31.65
N VAL A 294 -22.99 0.89 -31.73
CA VAL A 294 -22.63 -0.42 -32.27
C VAL A 294 -22.40 -1.42 -31.14
N GLY A 295 -23.00 -2.61 -31.24
CA GLY A 295 -22.80 -3.66 -30.25
C GLY A 295 -23.57 -3.41 -28.95
N THR A 296 -23.26 -4.20 -27.92
CA THR A 296 -23.78 -3.99 -26.55
C THR A 296 -22.66 -4.29 -25.54
N PRO A 297 -22.14 -3.29 -24.80
CA PRO A 297 -20.98 -3.47 -23.92
C PRO A 297 -21.14 -4.54 -22.82
N ASP A 298 -22.37 -4.88 -22.45
CA ASP A 298 -22.69 -5.69 -21.26
C ASP A 298 -22.56 -7.22 -21.44
N LEU A 299 -22.25 -7.74 -22.63
CA LEU A 299 -22.09 -9.18 -22.85
C LEU A 299 -20.83 -9.44 -23.65
N ALA A 300 -19.82 -10.10 -23.06
CA ALA A 300 -18.54 -10.46 -23.72
C ALA A 300 -18.65 -11.34 -25.01
N THR A 301 -19.86 -11.61 -25.49
CA THR A 301 -20.14 -12.31 -26.76
C THR A 301 -20.99 -11.47 -27.72
N SER A 302 -21.11 -10.17 -27.47
CA SER A 302 -21.93 -9.24 -28.25
C SER A 302 -21.17 -8.09 -28.89
N ALA A 303 -19.86 -8.19 -29.06
CA ALA A 303 -19.16 -7.25 -29.93
C ALA A 303 -19.63 -7.43 -31.39
N THR A 304 -19.71 -6.34 -32.15
CA THR A 304 -19.92 -6.41 -33.60
C THR A 304 -18.56 -6.54 -34.28
N THR A 305 -18.39 -7.49 -35.19
CA THR A 305 -17.13 -7.63 -35.93
C THR A 305 -17.18 -6.79 -37.21
N LEU A 306 -16.24 -5.86 -37.37
CA LEU A 306 -15.96 -5.19 -38.64
C LEU A 306 -14.79 -5.91 -39.34
N ASN A 307 -15.08 -6.54 -40.47
CA ASN A 307 -14.10 -7.28 -41.26
C ASN A 307 -13.93 -6.62 -42.63
N VAL A 308 -12.83 -5.89 -42.82
CA VAL A 308 -12.55 -5.24 -44.12
C VAL A 308 -11.39 -5.99 -44.75
N THR A 309 -11.53 -6.43 -46.00
CA THR A 309 -10.47 -7.15 -46.72
C THR A 309 -10.19 -6.56 -48.09
N SER A 310 -8.94 -6.59 -48.51
CA SER A 310 -8.46 -6.22 -49.82
C SER A 310 -7.67 -7.39 -50.42
N GLU A 311 -8.02 -7.77 -51.66
CA GLU A 311 -7.30 -8.83 -52.36
C GLU A 311 -5.83 -8.49 -52.70
N ILE A 312 -5.38 -7.24 -52.48
CA ILE A 312 -4.00 -6.80 -52.74
C ILE A 312 -3.04 -7.32 -51.66
N GLY A 313 -3.53 -7.67 -50.46
CA GLY A 313 -2.83 -8.48 -49.47
C GLY A 313 -1.76 -7.78 -48.63
N ASP A 314 -1.74 -6.45 -48.62
CA ASP A 314 -0.75 -5.63 -47.89
C ASP A 314 -1.38 -4.79 -46.74
N GLY A 315 -2.62 -5.06 -46.30
CA GLY A 315 -3.28 -4.29 -45.24
C GLY A 315 -3.67 -2.85 -45.64
N PHE A 316 -4.12 -2.03 -44.67
CA PHE A 316 -4.29 -0.57 -44.84
C PHE A 316 -3.10 0.18 -44.25
N GLY A 317 -2.59 1.23 -44.91
CA GLY A 317 -1.62 2.11 -44.27
C GLY A 317 -2.23 2.88 -43.09
N THR A 318 -3.48 3.31 -43.19
CA THR A 318 -4.17 4.07 -42.13
C THR A 318 -5.64 3.68 -41.99
N LEU A 319 -6.09 3.47 -40.74
CA LEU A 319 -7.50 3.37 -40.38
C LEU A 319 -7.90 4.59 -39.54
N ASN A 320 -8.98 5.27 -39.92
CA ASN A 320 -9.60 6.32 -39.11
C ASN A 320 -10.95 5.83 -38.60
N LEU A 321 -11.16 5.83 -37.28
CA LEU A 321 -12.41 5.45 -36.63
C LEU A 321 -13.00 6.65 -35.89
N ASP A 322 -14.18 7.08 -36.30
CA ASP A 322 -14.97 8.11 -35.62
C ASP A 322 -16.10 7.47 -34.81
N VAL A 323 -16.10 7.69 -33.50
CA VAL A 323 -16.99 7.03 -32.54
C VAL A 323 -18.03 8.00 -32.00
N SER A 324 -19.30 7.59 -32.00
CA SER A 324 -20.35 8.34 -31.32
C SER A 324 -21.31 7.42 -30.54
N GLY A 325 -21.46 7.67 -29.24
CA GLY A 325 -22.27 6.80 -28.37
C GLY A 325 -21.55 5.48 -28.04
N PRO A 326 -22.24 4.48 -27.45
CA PRO A 326 -21.61 3.22 -27.07
C PRO A 326 -21.20 2.40 -28.30
N VAL A 327 -19.94 1.97 -28.34
CA VAL A 327 -19.38 1.11 -29.39
C VAL A 327 -18.65 -0.08 -28.74
N ASP A 328 -19.09 -1.29 -29.04
CA ASP A 328 -18.43 -2.56 -28.73
C ASP A 328 -18.14 -3.31 -30.04
N MET A 329 -16.87 -3.30 -30.46
CA MET A 329 -16.44 -3.72 -31.80
C MET A 329 -15.19 -4.60 -31.78
N VAL A 330 -15.11 -5.53 -32.73
CA VAL A 330 -13.89 -6.27 -33.07
C VAL A 330 -13.42 -5.87 -34.46
N LEU A 331 -12.15 -5.46 -34.60
CA LEU A 331 -11.50 -5.25 -35.89
C LEU A 331 -10.91 -6.57 -36.42
N ALA A 332 -11.17 -6.87 -37.69
CA ALA A 332 -10.71 -8.07 -38.37
C ALA A 332 -10.32 -7.81 -39.83
N GLY A 333 -9.60 -8.76 -40.41
CA GLY A 333 -9.10 -8.65 -41.77
C GLY A 333 -7.98 -7.62 -41.86
N ASP A 334 -7.96 -6.86 -42.96
CA ASP A 334 -6.96 -5.83 -43.20
C ASP A 334 -7.14 -4.61 -42.27
N ALA A 335 -8.33 -4.45 -41.67
CA ALA A 335 -8.60 -3.42 -40.66
C ALA A 335 -7.86 -3.67 -39.34
N ALA A 336 -7.32 -4.88 -39.15
CA ALA A 336 -6.49 -5.26 -38.02
C ALA A 336 -4.98 -5.14 -38.37
N SER A 337 -4.60 -5.20 -39.64
CA SER A 337 -3.20 -5.09 -40.10
C SER A 337 -2.86 -3.69 -40.60
N MET A 338 -3.15 -2.66 -39.81
CA MET A 338 -2.92 -1.26 -40.18
C MET A 338 -1.61 -0.71 -39.61
N GLU A 339 -0.91 0.16 -40.36
CA GLU A 339 0.31 0.82 -39.86
C GLU A 339 -0.01 2.02 -38.94
N THR A 340 -1.08 2.77 -39.23
CA THR A 340 -1.55 3.91 -38.42
C THR A 340 -3.01 3.74 -38.05
N PHE A 341 -3.34 3.93 -36.77
CA PHE A 341 -4.72 3.89 -36.30
C PHE A 341 -5.09 5.19 -35.58
N ASN A 342 -6.09 5.90 -36.13
CA ASN A 342 -6.62 7.12 -35.55
C ASN A 342 -8.02 6.89 -34.98
N ILE A 343 -8.28 7.36 -33.76
CA ILE A 343 -9.61 7.35 -33.13
C ILE A 343 -10.04 8.79 -32.82
N SER A 344 -11.30 9.12 -33.11
CA SER A 344 -11.91 10.39 -32.72
C SER A 344 -13.33 10.19 -32.17
N GLY A 345 -13.87 11.24 -31.55
CA GLY A 345 -15.27 11.29 -31.12
C GLY A 345 -15.44 11.11 -29.62
N SER A 346 -16.58 10.57 -29.21
CA SER A 346 -16.94 10.42 -27.78
C SER A 346 -17.99 9.33 -27.57
N GLY A 347 -18.01 8.75 -26.38
CA GLY A 347 -18.91 7.71 -25.91
C GLY A 347 -18.15 6.44 -25.52
N PRO A 348 -18.73 5.56 -24.68
CA PRO A 348 -18.04 4.36 -24.22
C PRO A 348 -17.54 3.50 -25.38
N LEU A 349 -16.24 3.23 -25.43
CA LEU A 349 -15.60 2.41 -26.45
C LEU A 349 -15.01 1.13 -25.84
N THR A 350 -15.43 -0.02 -26.36
CA THR A 350 -14.76 -1.30 -26.18
C THR A 350 -14.33 -1.78 -27.55
N LEU A 351 -13.02 -1.78 -27.78
CA LEU A 351 -12.45 -2.16 -29.06
C LEU A 351 -11.50 -3.33 -28.85
N ASN A 352 -11.67 -4.38 -29.64
CA ASN A 352 -10.76 -5.51 -29.68
C ASN A 352 -10.20 -5.65 -31.10
N SER A 353 -8.97 -6.13 -31.22
CA SER A 353 -8.41 -6.54 -32.51
C SER A 353 -7.88 -7.96 -32.43
N THR A 354 -7.87 -8.66 -33.57
CA THR A 354 -7.37 -10.04 -33.67
C THR A 354 -5.91 -10.13 -34.10
N ASP A 355 -5.37 -9.04 -34.62
CA ASP A 355 -4.02 -8.88 -35.12
C ASP A 355 -3.70 -7.38 -35.02
N LEU A 356 -2.57 -6.98 -34.46
CA LEU A 356 -2.08 -5.59 -34.53
C LEU A 356 -0.60 -5.60 -34.92
N GLY A 357 -0.11 -6.70 -35.50
CA GLY A 357 1.32 -6.95 -35.67
C GLY A 357 2.06 -5.92 -36.52
N ASP A 358 1.33 -5.18 -37.37
CA ASP A 358 1.89 -4.15 -38.26
C ASP A 358 1.68 -2.71 -37.74
N LEU A 359 1.07 -2.51 -36.56
CA LEU A 359 0.71 -1.18 -36.05
C LEU A 359 1.94 -0.40 -35.56
N GLU A 360 2.26 0.69 -36.23
CA GLU A 360 3.41 1.54 -35.89
C GLU A 360 3.01 2.79 -35.09
N VAL A 361 1.83 3.37 -35.38
CA VAL A 361 1.36 4.64 -34.80
C VAL A 361 -0.09 4.52 -34.32
N PHE A 362 -0.33 4.85 -33.06
CA PHE A 362 -1.66 4.98 -32.47
C PHE A 362 -1.95 6.44 -32.09
N ASN A 363 -3.11 6.97 -32.48
CA ASN A 363 -3.48 8.35 -32.19
C ASN A 363 -4.98 8.48 -31.90
N SER A 364 -5.33 8.71 -30.63
CA SER A 364 -6.69 9.01 -30.18
C SER A 364 -6.84 10.44 -29.63
N VAL A 365 -5.98 11.39 -30.01
CA VAL A 365 -6.05 12.80 -29.56
C VAL A 365 -7.41 13.45 -29.84
N GLY A 366 -8.15 12.96 -30.84
CA GLY A 366 -9.49 13.43 -31.17
C GLY A 366 -10.63 12.79 -30.36
N TYR A 367 -10.32 11.84 -29.48
CA TYR A 367 -11.26 11.15 -28.60
C TYR A 367 -11.23 11.82 -27.22
N THR A 368 -12.41 12.02 -26.60
CA THR A 368 -12.54 12.93 -25.43
C THR A 368 -13.05 12.28 -24.15
N ASP A 369 -13.22 10.96 -24.15
CA ASP A 369 -13.63 10.18 -22.97
C ASP A 369 -12.50 9.21 -22.62
N ASP A 370 -12.63 8.50 -21.49
CA ASP A 370 -11.68 7.48 -21.05
C ASP A 370 -11.50 6.37 -22.10
N LEU A 371 -10.24 6.01 -22.37
CA LEU A 371 -9.86 4.97 -23.33
C LEU A 371 -9.07 3.86 -22.66
N SER A 372 -9.60 2.63 -22.69
CA SER A 372 -8.83 1.42 -22.36
C SER A 372 -8.60 0.62 -23.64
N PHE A 373 -7.33 0.47 -24.05
CA PHE A 373 -7.01 -0.21 -25.31
C PHE A 373 -5.70 -1.01 -25.23
N ASP A 374 -5.73 -2.21 -25.81
CA ASP A 374 -4.60 -3.13 -25.83
C ASP A 374 -3.90 -3.12 -27.19
N LEU A 375 -2.69 -2.57 -27.19
CA LEU A 375 -1.77 -2.45 -28.33
C LEU A 375 -0.62 -3.48 -28.24
N SER A 376 -0.62 -4.39 -27.27
CA SER A 376 0.45 -5.40 -27.07
C SER A 376 0.63 -6.34 -28.26
N GLY A 377 -0.36 -6.43 -29.14
CA GLY A 377 -0.24 -7.17 -30.40
C GLY A 377 0.81 -6.59 -31.37
N SER A 378 1.30 -5.36 -31.16
CA SER A 378 2.29 -4.73 -32.02
C SER A 378 3.69 -4.66 -31.40
N ALA A 379 4.66 -5.26 -32.08
CA ALA A 379 6.08 -5.17 -31.72
C ALA A 379 6.82 -3.98 -32.37
N ASP A 380 6.23 -3.35 -33.40
CA ASP A 380 6.84 -2.27 -34.18
C ASP A 380 6.27 -0.87 -33.81
N LEU A 381 5.46 -0.82 -32.75
CA LEU A 381 4.86 0.40 -32.21
C LEU A 381 5.94 1.39 -31.76
N HIS A 382 5.85 2.64 -32.21
CA HIS A 382 6.82 3.68 -31.86
C HIS A 382 6.23 5.05 -31.52
N ASP A 383 4.92 5.28 -31.72
CA ASP A 383 4.22 6.50 -31.32
C ASP A 383 2.81 6.17 -30.83
N VAL A 384 2.48 6.59 -29.61
CA VAL A 384 1.16 6.43 -28.98
C VAL A 384 0.73 7.79 -28.44
N GLN A 385 -0.40 8.30 -28.90
CA GLN A 385 -0.96 9.57 -28.45
C GLN A 385 -2.43 9.39 -28.11
N THR A 386 -2.89 9.89 -26.96
CA THR A 386 -4.31 9.88 -26.58
C THR A 386 -4.87 11.28 -26.34
N GLY A 387 -6.18 11.36 -26.10
CA GLY A 387 -6.88 12.61 -25.79
C GLY A 387 -6.98 12.82 -24.27
N ASP A 388 -7.72 13.85 -23.84
CA ASP A 388 -8.00 14.02 -22.41
C ASP A 388 -8.94 12.89 -21.93
N GLY A 389 -8.71 12.33 -20.75
CA GLY A 389 -9.47 11.19 -20.20
C GLY A 389 -8.61 10.42 -19.20
N ASN A 390 -9.18 9.49 -18.43
CA ASN A 390 -8.36 8.55 -17.66
C ASN A 390 -8.08 7.32 -18.54
N ASP A 391 -6.94 7.32 -19.21
CA ASP A 391 -6.59 6.35 -20.23
C ASP A 391 -5.74 5.20 -19.70
N VAL A 392 -5.97 4.01 -20.24
CA VAL A 392 -5.19 2.81 -19.97
C VAL A 392 -4.75 2.20 -21.30
N ILE A 393 -3.47 2.38 -21.63
CA ILE A 393 -2.90 1.84 -22.86
C ILE A 393 -1.94 0.71 -22.52
N THR A 394 -2.25 -0.49 -23.00
CA THR A 394 -1.35 -1.65 -22.88
C THR A 394 -0.46 -1.75 -24.12
N VAL A 395 0.85 -1.90 -23.95
CA VAL A 395 1.83 -2.07 -25.04
C VAL A 395 2.71 -3.29 -24.78
N ASP A 396 3.33 -3.82 -25.83
CA ASP A 396 4.32 -4.89 -25.68
C ASP A 396 5.63 -4.33 -25.12
N GLY A 397 6.23 -5.04 -24.17
CA GLY A 397 7.49 -4.67 -23.55
C GLY A 397 8.62 -4.52 -24.56
N ASN A 398 8.63 -5.26 -25.67
CA ASN A 398 9.63 -5.08 -26.73
C ASN A 398 9.48 -3.75 -27.48
N ALA A 399 8.25 -3.22 -27.61
CA ALA A 399 8.04 -1.88 -28.16
C ALA A 399 8.59 -0.82 -27.19
N ALA A 400 8.35 -0.99 -25.87
CA ALA A 400 8.87 -0.11 -24.82
C ALA A 400 10.40 -0.18 -24.63
N ARG A 401 11.06 -1.28 -25.02
CA ARG A 401 12.54 -1.37 -25.14
C ARG A 401 13.10 -0.68 -26.39
N GLY A 402 12.20 -0.29 -27.30
CA GLY A 402 12.50 0.43 -28.52
C GLY A 402 12.61 1.92 -28.28
N ASN A 403 12.24 2.71 -29.29
CA ASN A 403 12.17 4.16 -29.19
C ASN A 403 10.68 4.58 -29.20
N LEU A 404 9.91 4.01 -28.28
CA LEU A 404 8.47 4.25 -28.15
C LEU A 404 8.25 5.63 -27.50
N ALA A 405 7.61 6.53 -28.21
CA ALA A 405 7.11 7.78 -27.64
C ALA A 405 5.64 7.61 -27.20
N VAL A 406 5.31 8.06 -25.99
CA VAL A 406 3.96 8.01 -25.45
C VAL A 406 3.55 9.40 -24.95
N ASP A 407 2.35 9.84 -25.33
CA ASP A 407 1.69 11.06 -24.83
C ASP A 407 0.24 10.73 -24.51
N LEU A 408 -0.09 10.48 -23.23
CA LEU A 408 -1.46 10.17 -22.82
C LEU A 408 -2.28 11.44 -22.48
N ALA A 409 -1.77 12.61 -22.88
CA ALA A 409 -2.38 13.91 -22.66
C ALA A 409 -2.63 14.23 -21.18
N GLY A 410 -3.86 14.14 -20.67
CA GLY A 410 -4.15 14.55 -19.31
C GLY A 410 -5.31 13.79 -18.70
N GLY A 411 -5.07 13.27 -17.50
CA GLY A 411 -5.96 12.40 -16.76
C GLY A 411 -5.26 11.81 -15.55
N GLU A 412 -5.77 10.68 -15.09
CA GLU A 412 -4.97 9.70 -14.33
C GLU A 412 -4.71 8.52 -15.27
N ASP A 413 -3.57 8.56 -15.95
CA ASP A 413 -3.28 7.70 -17.09
C ASP A 413 -2.31 6.57 -16.70
N ILE A 414 -2.48 5.41 -17.34
CA ILE A 414 -1.69 4.20 -17.10
C ILE A 414 -1.09 3.69 -18.41
N LEU A 415 0.24 3.62 -18.45
CA LEU A 415 0.96 2.82 -19.44
C LEU A 415 1.18 1.42 -18.90
N ALA A 416 0.40 0.46 -19.39
CA ALA A 416 0.55 -0.95 -19.05
C ALA A 416 1.53 -1.65 -20.02
N LEU A 417 2.41 -2.47 -19.47
CA LEU A 417 3.48 -3.19 -20.16
C LEU A 417 3.18 -4.70 -20.09
N ASP A 418 2.91 -5.29 -21.25
CA ASP A 418 2.79 -6.73 -21.44
C ASP A 418 4.15 -7.34 -21.83
N ASN A 419 4.36 -8.65 -21.65
CA ASN A 419 5.57 -9.36 -22.05
C ASN A 419 6.89 -8.82 -21.44
N VAL A 420 6.82 -8.30 -20.20
CA VAL A 420 7.99 -7.95 -19.37
C VAL A 420 8.06 -8.90 -18.19
N THR A 421 8.88 -9.94 -18.31
CA THR A 421 8.80 -11.11 -17.40
C THR A 421 10.05 -11.36 -16.57
N GLY A 422 11.18 -10.70 -16.87
CA GLY A 422 12.41 -10.90 -16.12
C GLY A 422 13.40 -9.74 -16.15
N GLU A 423 14.57 -9.94 -15.54
CA GLU A 423 15.58 -8.92 -15.27
C GLU A 423 16.11 -8.22 -16.53
N GLY A 424 16.37 -9.01 -17.57
CA GLY A 424 16.84 -8.50 -18.85
C GLY A 424 15.77 -7.73 -19.61
N ASP A 425 14.49 -7.99 -19.31
CA ASP A 425 13.37 -7.28 -19.90
C ASP A 425 13.18 -5.92 -19.20
N VAL A 426 13.19 -5.90 -17.85
CA VAL A 426 13.09 -4.68 -17.03
C VAL A 426 14.24 -3.72 -17.35
N SER A 427 15.48 -4.23 -17.35
CA SER A 427 16.68 -3.41 -17.59
C SER A 427 16.85 -2.94 -19.03
N ALA A 428 16.07 -3.49 -19.96
CA ALA A 428 16.09 -3.09 -21.36
C ALA A 428 15.04 -2.03 -21.71
N LEU A 429 14.10 -1.73 -20.79
CA LEU A 429 13.12 -0.67 -21.00
C LEU A 429 13.84 0.67 -21.22
N ASP A 430 13.40 1.43 -22.21
CA ASP A 430 14.03 2.70 -22.60
C ASP A 430 12.96 3.76 -22.84
N PHE A 431 12.81 4.67 -21.87
CA PHE A 431 11.86 5.76 -21.93
C PHE A 431 12.48 7.07 -22.45
N GLU A 432 13.72 7.07 -22.98
CA GLU A 432 14.40 8.29 -23.45
C GLU A 432 13.67 9.02 -24.59
N ALA A 433 12.84 8.29 -25.35
CA ALA A 433 11.97 8.88 -26.38
C ALA A 433 10.89 9.81 -25.79
N GLY A 434 10.57 9.64 -24.51
CA GLY A 434 9.67 10.46 -23.70
C GLY A 434 8.32 9.80 -23.45
N LEU A 435 7.92 9.74 -22.18
CA LEU A 435 6.54 9.50 -21.74
C LEU A 435 5.97 10.82 -21.19
N THR A 436 4.91 11.33 -21.79
CA THR A 436 4.22 12.56 -21.37
C THR A 436 2.81 12.20 -20.92
N GLY A 437 2.33 12.81 -19.83
CA GLY A 437 1.01 12.51 -19.26
C GLY A 437 0.87 11.06 -18.81
N VAL A 438 1.94 10.42 -18.36
CA VAL A 438 1.88 9.06 -17.81
C VAL A 438 2.12 9.15 -16.31
N GLU A 439 1.05 9.05 -15.53
CA GLU A 439 1.12 9.07 -14.06
C GLU A 439 1.40 7.69 -13.48
N ASN A 440 1.12 6.60 -14.21
CA ASN A 440 1.34 5.24 -13.72
C ASN A 440 1.96 4.34 -14.80
N ILE A 441 2.91 3.49 -14.39
CA ILE A 441 3.42 2.40 -15.22
C ILE A 441 2.99 1.08 -14.59
N ALA A 442 2.44 0.15 -15.35
CA ALA A 442 1.99 -1.15 -14.83
C ALA A 442 2.62 -2.33 -15.56
N PHE A 443 3.28 -3.23 -14.85
CA PHE A 443 3.73 -4.52 -15.37
C PHE A 443 2.59 -5.52 -15.27
N LEU A 444 2.05 -5.94 -16.42
CA LEU A 444 0.88 -6.84 -16.44
C LEU A 444 1.25 -8.29 -16.19
N ASP A 445 2.44 -8.72 -16.58
CA ASP A 445 2.95 -10.06 -16.29
C ASP A 445 3.68 -10.10 -14.94
N GLY A 446 3.75 -11.30 -14.35
CA GLY A 446 4.58 -11.51 -13.17
C GLY A 446 6.06 -11.38 -13.53
N VAL A 447 6.78 -10.55 -12.78
CA VAL A 447 8.22 -10.30 -12.99
C VAL A 447 9.02 -11.27 -12.13
N THR A 448 10.00 -11.95 -12.72
CA THR A 448 10.94 -12.81 -11.97
C THR A 448 12.38 -12.41 -12.26
N LEU A 449 13.12 -11.97 -11.25
CA LEU A 449 14.53 -11.61 -11.40
C LEU A 449 15.41 -12.86 -11.17
N VAL A 450 16.35 -13.11 -12.08
CA VAL A 450 17.39 -14.15 -11.90
C VAL A 450 18.81 -13.59 -11.81
N ASP A 451 18.92 -12.26 -11.90
CA ASP A 451 20.09 -11.40 -11.74
C ASP A 451 19.56 -9.99 -11.43
N ASP A 452 20.43 -9.07 -11.04
CA ASP A 452 20.02 -7.69 -10.74
C ASP A 452 19.41 -7.00 -11.96
N ALA A 453 18.38 -6.18 -11.72
CA ALA A 453 17.71 -5.36 -12.73
C ALA A 453 17.74 -3.88 -12.35
N VAL A 454 17.79 -3.00 -13.35
CA VAL A 454 17.64 -1.55 -13.14
C VAL A 454 16.47 -1.04 -13.96
N LEU A 455 15.43 -0.55 -13.30
CA LEU A 455 14.36 0.22 -13.92
C LEU A 455 14.82 1.68 -14.07
N ASP A 456 15.25 2.05 -15.27
CA ASP A 456 15.63 3.42 -15.60
C ASP A 456 14.39 4.23 -16.01
N LEU A 457 13.98 5.17 -15.15
CA LEU A 457 12.83 6.04 -15.35
C LEU A 457 13.20 7.34 -16.07
N ALA A 458 14.39 7.43 -16.67
CA ALA A 458 14.78 8.56 -17.49
C ALA A 458 13.84 8.75 -18.68
N GLY A 459 13.22 9.93 -18.76
CA GLY A 459 12.29 10.27 -19.85
C GLY A 459 10.82 10.10 -19.51
N VAL A 460 10.51 9.58 -18.30
CA VAL A 460 9.18 9.63 -17.71
C VAL A 460 8.87 11.06 -17.21
N ASN A 461 7.60 11.46 -17.22
CA ASN A 461 7.14 12.78 -16.79
C ASN A 461 7.36 13.04 -15.28
N ASP A 462 7.42 14.32 -14.89
CA ASP A 462 7.64 14.83 -13.52
C ASP A 462 6.44 14.57 -12.56
N ASP A 463 5.41 13.83 -12.99
CA ASP A 463 4.18 13.51 -12.25
C ASP A 463 3.93 12.00 -12.09
N LEU A 464 4.92 11.15 -12.37
CA LEU A 464 4.85 9.71 -12.07
C LEU A 464 4.47 9.49 -10.59
N GLY A 465 3.32 8.87 -10.36
CA GLY A 465 2.81 8.54 -9.03
C GLY A 465 3.17 7.12 -8.60
N ALA A 466 3.07 6.14 -9.50
CA ALA A 466 3.25 4.74 -9.13
C ALA A 466 3.81 3.83 -10.24
N VAL A 467 4.46 2.76 -9.80
CA VAL A 467 4.84 1.60 -10.59
C VAL A 467 4.10 0.38 -10.04
N TRP A 468 3.26 -0.25 -10.86
CA TRP A 468 2.41 -1.37 -10.48
C TRP A 468 2.99 -2.70 -10.97
N PHE A 469 2.98 -3.74 -10.11
CA PHE A 469 3.30 -5.12 -10.46
C PHE A 469 2.03 -5.98 -10.36
N ALA A 470 1.22 -5.96 -11.43
CA ALA A 470 -0.15 -6.49 -11.43
C ALA A 470 -0.26 -7.99 -11.14
N ASN A 471 0.78 -8.75 -11.48
CA ASN A 471 0.88 -10.19 -11.23
C ASN A 471 2.06 -10.53 -10.30
N GLY A 472 2.52 -9.54 -9.51
CA GLY A 472 3.57 -9.70 -8.52
C GLY A 472 4.98 -9.60 -9.09
N ILE A 473 5.95 -9.59 -8.18
CA ILE A 473 7.38 -9.61 -8.48
C ILE A 473 8.07 -10.60 -7.53
N ASN A 474 8.89 -11.48 -8.09
CA ASN A 474 9.79 -12.35 -7.34
C ASN A 474 11.23 -11.92 -7.63
N GLY A 475 11.89 -11.34 -6.64
CA GLY A 475 13.29 -10.92 -6.75
C GLY A 475 14.25 -12.10 -6.72
N GLY A 476 13.90 -13.19 -6.02
CA GLY A 476 14.75 -14.36 -5.86
C GLY A 476 16.10 -14.03 -5.20
N GLY A 477 16.12 -13.04 -4.32
CA GLY A 477 17.30 -12.44 -3.68
C GLY A 477 18.16 -11.63 -4.63
N ASN A 478 17.57 -10.95 -5.63
CA ASN A 478 18.27 -10.05 -6.55
C ASN A 478 17.72 -8.64 -6.45
N GLN A 479 18.53 -7.66 -6.85
CA GLN A 479 18.20 -6.25 -6.70
C GLN A 479 17.35 -5.70 -7.85
N LEU A 480 16.32 -4.92 -7.50
CA LEU A 480 15.64 -3.96 -8.36
C LEU A 480 16.15 -2.54 -8.05
N GLY A 481 17.00 -2.02 -8.92
CA GLY A 481 17.47 -0.64 -8.87
C GLY A 481 16.50 0.33 -9.55
N LEU A 482 16.14 1.40 -8.86
CA LEU A 482 15.38 2.53 -9.38
C LEU A 482 16.35 3.63 -9.81
N ALA A 483 16.46 3.89 -11.11
CA ALA A 483 17.37 4.90 -11.64
C ALA A 483 16.62 6.07 -12.25
N ASN A 484 17.15 7.28 -12.06
CA ASN A 484 16.66 8.52 -12.67
C ASN A 484 15.15 8.76 -12.52
N SER A 485 14.57 8.43 -11.36
CA SER A 485 13.18 8.74 -11.07
C SER A 485 12.91 10.23 -11.28
N PRO A 486 11.86 10.61 -12.04
CA PRO A 486 11.51 12.01 -12.26
C PRO A 486 10.93 12.66 -10.99
N VAL A 487 10.46 11.84 -10.04
CA VAL A 487 9.86 12.24 -8.77
C VAL A 487 10.71 11.80 -7.59
N THR A 488 10.54 12.49 -6.46
CA THR A 488 11.20 12.14 -5.20
C THR A 488 10.32 11.27 -4.29
N ALA A 489 9.01 11.26 -4.51
CA ALA A 489 8.07 10.37 -3.85
C ALA A 489 7.53 9.38 -4.89
N LEU A 490 7.66 8.08 -4.65
CA LEU A 490 7.29 7.03 -5.59
C LEU A 490 6.62 5.87 -4.87
N ASN A 491 5.53 5.38 -5.45
CA ASN A 491 4.84 4.20 -4.95
C ASN A 491 5.20 2.97 -5.80
N LEU A 492 5.61 1.88 -5.16
CA LEU A 492 5.67 0.54 -5.75
C LEU A 492 4.44 -0.23 -5.28
N ILE A 493 3.54 -0.58 -6.20
CA ILE A 493 2.25 -1.17 -5.85
C ILE A 493 2.18 -2.59 -6.38
N VAL A 494 1.82 -3.55 -5.52
CA VAL A 494 1.56 -4.93 -5.89
C VAL A 494 0.06 -5.18 -5.81
N ASP A 495 -0.62 -4.74 -6.86
CA ASP A 495 -2.02 -5.01 -7.14
C ASP A 495 -2.29 -4.83 -8.65
N ASN A 496 -3.42 -5.34 -9.13
CA ASN A 496 -3.80 -5.19 -10.52
C ASN A 496 -4.70 -3.96 -10.74
N PRO A 497 -4.20 -2.86 -11.35
CA PRO A 497 -5.01 -1.66 -11.60
C PRO A 497 -6.16 -1.91 -12.59
N LEU A 498 -6.17 -3.06 -13.28
CA LEU A 498 -7.16 -3.44 -14.31
C LEU A 498 -8.26 -4.38 -13.78
N ASN A 499 -8.44 -4.49 -12.46
CA ASN A 499 -9.47 -5.30 -11.77
C ASN A 499 -9.32 -6.83 -11.89
N ASP A 500 -8.12 -7.37 -11.64
CA ASP A 500 -7.97 -8.82 -11.41
C ASP A 500 -8.18 -9.18 -9.92
N THR A 501 -8.66 -10.39 -9.69
CA THR A 501 -8.91 -10.99 -8.36
C THR A 501 -7.72 -11.82 -7.86
N THR A 502 -6.58 -11.75 -8.54
CA THR A 502 -5.33 -12.36 -8.08
C THR A 502 -4.82 -11.61 -6.86
N SER A 503 -4.16 -12.32 -5.96
CA SER A 503 -3.38 -11.75 -4.87
C SER A 503 -1.92 -11.83 -5.29
N PRO A 504 -1.39 -10.81 -5.99
CA PRO A 504 0.01 -10.77 -6.36
C PRO A 504 0.88 -10.54 -5.11
N ASP A 505 2.07 -11.14 -5.07
CA ASP A 505 3.03 -10.96 -3.97
C ASP A 505 4.30 -10.25 -4.44
N MET A 506 4.97 -9.54 -3.54
CA MET A 506 6.39 -9.14 -3.67
C MET A 506 7.20 -10.11 -2.81
N THR A 507 8.14 -10.85 -3.39
CA THR A 507 8.87 -11.92 -2.67
C THR A 507 10.36 -11.88 -2.94
N ASP A 508 11.17 -12.11 -1.90
CA ASP A 508 12.63 -12.19 -1.95
C ASP A 508 13.27 -11.01 -2.74
N LEU A 509 12.88 -9.75 -2.50
CA LEU A 509 13.29 -8.59 -3.30
C LEU A 509 14.27 -7.67 -2.58
N GLU A 510 15.44 -7.41 -3.18
CA GLU A 510 16.30 -6.30 -2.76
C GLU A 510 15.98 -5.03 -3.56
N ILE A 511 15.95 -3.85 -2.95
CA ILE A 511 15.59 -2.59 -3.63
C ILE A 511 16.70 -1.54 -3.47
N ALA A 512 17.12 -0.94 -4.58
CA ALA A 512 17.98 0.25 -4.56
C ALA A 512 17.20 1.49 -5.05
N ALA A 513 16.77 2.35 -4.11
CA ALA A 513 15.87 3.49 -4.35
C ALA A 513 16.45 4.64 -5.20
N GLY A 514 17.77 4.65 -5.43
CA GLY A 514 18.42 5.64 -6.29
C GLY A 514 18.28 7.09 -5.80
N ASN A 515 17.48 7.90 -6.51
CA ASN A 515 17.22 9.31 -6.17
C ASN A 515 15.85 9.57 -5.55
N VAL A 516 15.09 8.52 -5.26
CA VAL A 516 13.83 8.58 -4.51
C VAL A 516 14.15 8.90 -3.05
N THR A 517 13.40 9.83 -2.46
CA THR A 517 13.52 10.23 -1.05
C THR A 517 12.39 9.68 -0.20
N ASP A 518 11.25 9.38 -0.80
CA ASP A 518 10.04 8.89 -0.14
C ASP A 518 9.52 7.69 -0.95
N LEU A 519 9.59 6.50 -0.37
CA LEU A 519 9.25 5.25 -1.04
C LEU A 519 8.13 4.55 -0.28
N ASP A 520 6.99 4.41 -0.95
CA ASP A 520 5.86 3.62 -0.45
C ASP A 520 5.85 2.28 -1.18
N ILE A 521 5.81 1.15 -0.46
CA ILE A 521 5.65 -0.20 -1.01
C ILE A 521 4.31 -0.75 -0.52
N LEU A 522 3.35 -0.90 -1.44
CA LEU A 522 1.94 -1.10 -1.08
C LEU A 522 1.38 -2.38 -1.73
N ALA A 523 0.61 -3.15 -0.98
CA ALA A 523 -0.22 -4.22 -1.50
C ALA A 523 -1.69 -3.95 -1.13
N GLU A 524 -2.55 -3.74 -2.12
CA GLU A 524 -3.95 -3.35 -1.87
C GLU A 524 -4.86 -4.55 -1.56
N SER A 525 -4.46 -5.75 -1.97
CA SER A 525 -5.22 -6.98 -1.71
C SER A 525 -4.86 -7.57 -0.35
N THR A 526 -5.87 -7.87 0.47
CA THR A 526 -5.75 -8.39 1.86
C THR A 526 -5.06 -9.76 1.98
N ASP A 527 -4.78 -10.42 0.87
CA ASP A 527 -4.16 -11.75 0.84
C ASP A 527 -2.72 -11.69 0.27
N SER A 528 -2.18 -10.49 0.05
CA SER A 528 -0.90 -10.28 -0.62
C SER A 528 0.23 -10.04 0.38
N ASN A 529 1.34 -10.74 0.18
CA ASN A 529 2.53 -10.62 1.01
C ASN A 529 3.55 -9.66 0.35
N ILE A 530 4.29 -8.94 1.20
CA ILE A 530 5.46 -8.16 0.79
C ILE A 530 6.67 -8.64 1.57
N ASP A 531 7.73 -8.99 0.84
CA ASP A 531 8.97 -9.49 1.40
C ASP A 531 10.16 -8.82 0.69
N VAL A 532 10.85 -7.95 1.43
CA VAL A 532 11.96 -7.11 0.99
C VAL A 532 13.21 -7.47 1.79
N ASP A 533 14.04 -8.35 1.20
CA ASP A 533 15.30 -8.86 1.77
C ASP A 533 16.37 -7.77 2.01
N GLN A 534 16.23 -6.59 1.40
CA GLN A 534 17.17 -5.48 1.59
C GLN A 534 16.62 -4.18 0.99
N ILE A 535 16.79 -3.06 1.69
CA ILE A 535 16.61 -1.71 1.13
C ILE A 535 17.95 -0.95 1.09
N GLY A 536 18.14 -0.12 0.06
CA GLY A 536 19.29 0.78 -0.06
C GLY A 536 18.97 2.05 -0.84
N GLY A 537 19.66 3.17 -0.54
CA GLY A 537 19.50 4.42 -1.27
C GLY A 537 19.92 5.64 -0.47
N ALA A 538 21.07 6.23 -0.82
CA ALA A 538 21.66 7.35 -0.07
C ALA A 538 20.80 8.64 -0.01
N ALA A 539 19.70 8.70 -0.77
CA ALA A 539 18.75 9.79 -0.78
C ALA A 539 17.43 9.46 -0.05
N LEU A 540 17.20 8.20 0.31
CA LEU A 540 15.97 7.72 0.92
C LEU A 540 15.83 8.31 2.33
N GLU A 541 14.78 9.07 2.57
CA GLU A 541 14.45 9.71 3.85
C GLU A 541 13.28 8.99 4.54
N THR A 542 12.29 8.50 3.78
CA THR A 542 11.10 7.82 4.33
C THR A 542 10.82 6.54 3.57
N LEU A 543 10.50 5.47 4.32
CA LEU A 543 10.07 4.17 3.81
C LEU A 543 8.76 3.78 4.52
N ASP A 544 7.70 3.56 3.75
CA ASP A 544 6.42 3.02 4.23
C ASP A 544 6.09 1.73 3.49
N LEU A 545 5.89 0.63 4.22
CA LEU A 545 5.57 -0.69 3.68
C LEU A 545 4.20 -1.11 4.22
N VAL A 546 3.24 -1.33 3.32
CA VAL A 546 1.88 -1.73 3.67
C VAL A 546 1.51 -3.03 2.95
N ALA A 547 1.53 -4.14 3.68
CA ALA A 547 1.13 -5.45 3.18
C ALA A 547 -0.33 -5.77 3.54
N GLY A 548 -1.02 -6.47 2.63
CA GLY A 548 -2.39 -6.91 2.89
C GLY A 548 -2.48 -8.11 3.83
N ASN A 549 -1.51 -9.02 3.75
CA ASN A 549 -1.30 -10.14 4.67
C ASN A 549 0.06 -9.96 5.36
N ASP A 550 1.12 -10.67 4.99
CA ASP A 550 2.39 -10.66 5.74
C ASP A 550 3.39 -9.62 5.19
N ALA A 551 4.19 -9.01 6.05
CA ALA A 551 5.29 -8.10 5.70
C ALA A 551 6.64 -8.59 6.27
N TYR A 552 7.66 -8.66 5.42
CA TYR A 552 9.06 -8.92 5.82
C TYR A 552 9.94 -7.79 5.28
N LEU A 553 10.76 -7.18 6.14
CA LEU A 553 11.62 -6.07 5.76
C LEU A 553 12.97 -6.13 6.47
N ASP A 554 14.03 -6.21 5.67
CA ASP A 554 15.41 -6.09 6.14
C ASP A 554 16.01 -4.74 5.70
N VAL A 555 16.59 -4.01 6.65
CA VAL A 555 17.26 -2.72 6.43
C VAL A 555 18.68 -2.78 6.97
N THR A 556 19.64 -3.25 6.16
CA THR A 556 21.06 -3.19 6.54
C THR A 556 21.77 -1.97 5.95
N SER A 557 22.54 -1.23 6.74
CA SER A 557 23.45 -0.19 6.26
C SER A 557 24.87 -0.76 6.11
N ASP A 558 25.43 -0.75 4.90
CA ASP A 558 26.78 -1.25 4.65
C ASP A 558 27.48 -0.55 3.46
N ASP A 559 28.64 -1.06 3.04
CA ASP A 559 29.40 -0.53 1.89
C ASP A 559 28.64 -0.57 0.54
N THR A 560 27.60 -1.40 0.46
CA THR A 560 26.77 -1.63 -0.73
C THR A 560 25.37 -1.01 -0.62
N ASN A 561 24.86 -0.83 0.59
CA ASN A 561 23.54 -0.31 0.93
C ASN A 561 23.68 0.91 1.83
N ASP A 562 23.66 2.09 1.22
CA ASP A 562 23.70 3.36 1.96
C ASP A 562 22.28 3.81 2.29
N VAL A 563 21.90 3.80 3.56
CA VAL A 563 20.63 4.34 4.06
C VAL A 563 20.84 5.50 5.04
N SER A 564 21.99 6.20 4.95
CA SER A 564 22.39 7.25 5.91
C SER A 564 21.52 8.53 5.91
N ALA A 565 20.52 8.60 5.03
CA ALA A 565 19.53 9.68 4.99
C ALA A 565 18.17 9.28 5.59
N LEU A 566 17.98 8.00 5.92
CA LEU A 566 16.70 7.45 6.37
C LEU A 566 16.31 8.08 7.70
N GLN A 567 15.09 8.61 7.77
CA GLN A 567 14.53 9.32 8.91
C GLN A 567 13.36 8.56 9.53
N SER A 568 12.60 7.79 8.74
CA SER A 568 11.54 6.95 9.26
C SER A 568 11.34 5.66 8.47
N VAL A 569 11.05 4.59 9.20
CA VAL A 569 10.57 3.30 8.69
C VAL A 569 9.20 3.02 9.30
N SER A 570 8.23 2.69 8.45
CA SER A 570 6.88 2.30 8.84
C SER A 570 6.52 1.01 8.12
N VAL A 571 6.08 0.00 8.87
CA VAL A 571 5.63 -1.29 8.35
C VAL A 571 4.24 -1.57 8.91
N THR A 572 3.29 -1.86 8.04
CA THR A 572 1.91 -2.22 8.40
C THR A 572 1.50 -3.49 7.65
N ALA A 573 1.15 -4.55 8.38
CA ALA A 573 0.71 -5.83 7.84
C ALA A 573 -0.71 -6.17 8.32
N GLY A 574 -1.51 -6.81 7.46
CA GLY A 574 -2.81 -7.36 7.85
C GLY A 574 -2.71 -8.72 8.56
N GLY A 575 -1.61 -9.43 8.35
CA GLY A 575 -1.15 -10.65 9.01
C GLY A 575 0.09 -10.37 9.84
N ASP A 576 1.14 -11.17 9.66
CA ASP A 576 2.39 -11.09 10.44
C ASP A 576 3.31 -9.98 9.90
N SER A 577 4.14 -9.39 10.74
CA SER A 577 5.20 -8.46 10.35
C SER A 577 6.52 -8.87 10.99
N ASP A 578 7.59 -8.92 10.20
CA ASP A 578 8.96 -9.24 10.64
C ASP A 578 9.91 -8.17 10.07
N VAL A 579 10.57 -7.42 10.96
CA VAL A 579 11.40 -6.25 10.59
C VAL A 579 12.76 -6.33 11.25
N ASP A 580 13.82 -6.39 10.45
CA ASP A 580 15.22 -6.37 10.88
C ASP A 580 15.90 -5.06 10.44
N ILE A 581 16.50 -4.31 11.37
CA ILE A 581 17.24 -3.07 11.09
C ILE A 581 18.69 -3.17 11.56
N ASP A 582 19.52 -3.47 10.56
CA ASP A 582 20.96 -3.72 10.54
C ASP A 582 21.93 -2.50 10.53
N ALA A 583 22.53 -1.98 11.61
CA ALA A 583 23.53 -0.89 11.54
C ALA A 583 25.01 -1.30 11.81
N ASP A 584 25.29 -2.58 12.06
CA ASP A 584 26.57 -3.14 12.54
C ASP A 584 27.71 -3.14 11.48
N ASN A 585 27.38 -3.03 10.20
CA ASN A 585 28.31 -3.23 9.08
C ASN A 585 28.68 -1.94 8.33
N ALA A 586 28.27 -0.78 8.83
CA ALA A 586 28.29 0.46 8.05
C ALA A 586 29.50 1.40 8.26
N ASP A 587 30.14 1.80 7.15
CA ASP A 587 30.85 3.10 7.04
C ASP A 587 29.84 4.28 6.91
N ALA A 588 28.54 3.98 6.72
CA ALA A 588 27.41 4.90 6.50
C ALA A 588 26.35 4.73 7.60
N ASP A 589 26.39 5.61 8.59
CA ASP A 589 25.62 5.55 9.84
C ASP A 589 24.10 5.84 9.65
N MET A 590 23.20 5.10 10.32
CA MET A 590 21.74 5.36 10.41
C MET A 590 21.39 6.47 11.42
N SER A 591 22.35 7.28 11.85
CA SER A 591 22.20 8.41 12.78
C SER A 591 21.07 9.42 12.49
N THR A 592 20.44 9.38 11.32
CA THR A 592 19.26 10.22 10.98
C THR A 592 17.92 9.56 11.28
N LEU A 593 17.87 8.24 11.50
CA LEU A 593 16.64 7.48 11.72
C LEU A 593 16.01 7.95 13.03
N ALA A 594 14.84 8.57 12.94
CA ALA A 594 14.15 9.20 14.05
C ALA A 594 12.93 8.39 14.52
N ALA A 595 12.28 7.65 13.62
CA ALA A 595 11.08 6.89 13.94
C ALA A 595 11.07 5.50 13.29
N VAL A 596 10.72 4.48 14.07
CA VAL A 596 10.41 3.13 13.60
C VAL A 596 9.01 2.78 14.07
N GLN A 597 8.16 2.29 13.17
CA GLN A 597 6.82 1.83 13.46
C GLN A 597 6.56 0.48 12.79
N VAL A 598 6.15 -0.52 13.57
CA VAL A 598 5.76 -1.85 13.10
C VAL A 598 4.35 -2.12 13.61
N ILE A 599 3.41 -2.38 12.71
CA ILE A 599 2.01 -2.67 13.04
C ILE A 599 1.60 -3.96 12.34
N ALA A 600 1.11 -4.94 13.09
CA ALA A 600 0.66 -6.21 12.54
C ALA A 600 -0.79 -6.53 12.93
N GLY A 601 -1.52 -7.17 12.01
CA GLY A 601 -2.85 -7.71 12.25
C GLY A 601 -2.84 -9.10 12.91
N ALA A 602 -1.66 -9.70 13.05
CA ALA A 602 -1.35 -10.88 13.84
C ALA A 602 -0.07 -10.60 14.67
N ASP A 603 1.05 -11.25 14.38
CA ASP A 603 2.31 -11.14 15.14
C ASP A 603 3.21 -10.01 14.59
N ALA A 604 3.92 -9.27 15.46
CA ALA A 604 4.87 -8.23 15.07
C ALA A 604 6.24 -8.47 15.71
N ASP A 605 7.25 -8.74 14.88
CA ASP A 605 8.64 -8.94 15.28
C ASP A 605 9.47 -7.72 14.82
N LEU A 606 10.27 -7.16 15.73
CA LEU A 606 11.24 -6.10 15.44
C LEU A 606 12.61 -6.46 16.03
N GLU A 607 13.59 -6.65 15.17
CA GLU A 607 15.01 -6.77 15.52
C GLU A 607 15.76 -5.50 15.09
N MET A 608 16.60 -4.94 15.96
CA MET A 608 17.48 -3.83 15.63
C MET A 608 18.85 -4.02 16.26
N ASP A 609 19.89 -4.09 15.42
CA ASP A 609 21.27 -4.26 15.86
C ASP A 609 22.13 -3.03 15.50
N GLY A 610 22.80 -2.47 16.51
CA GLY A 610 23.74 -1.35 16.34
C GLY A 610 25.20 -1.78 16.15
N PHE A 611 26.09 -0.79 16.04
CA PHE A 611 27.54 -1.05 16.00
C PHE A 611 28.19 -0.84 17.37
N GLU A 612 28.71 -1.91 17.98
CA GLU A 612 29.61 -1.81 19.13
C GLU A 612 30.82 -1.01 18.69
N GLY A 613 30.98 0.21 19.23
CA GLY A 613 32.13 1.04 18.92
C GLY A 613 33.42 0.26 19.19
N GLU A 614 34.03 -0.30 18.13
CA GLU A 614 35.19 -1.18 18.26
C GLU A 614 36.22 -0.42 19.10
N GLN A 615 36.52 -0.91 20.31
CA GLN A 615 37.56 -0.30 21.10
C GLN A 615 38.85 -0.46 20.32
N ALA A 616 39.21 0.60 19.59
CA ALA A 616 40.48 0.70 18.92
C ALA A 616 41.51 0.63 20.04
N PHE A 617 42.01 -0.57 20.30
CA PHE A 617 43.20 -0.79 21.10
C PHE A 617 44.24 0.06 20.41
N ALA A 618 44.52 1.23 21.00
CA ALA A 618 45.51 2.14 20.47
C ALA A 618 46.73 1.28 20.15
N SER A 619 47.19 1.31 18.90
CA SER A 619 48.16 0.39 18.31
C SER A 619 49.57 0.42 18.93
N GLY A 620 49.69 0.82 20.20
CA GLY A 620 50.83 0.57 21.04
C GLY A 620 50.43 0.51 22.51
N THR A 621 50.14 -0.68 23.04
CA THR A 621 50.70 -1.28 24.28
C THR A 621 49.78 -2.37 24.85
N SER A 622 49.93 -3.62 24.38
CA SER A 622 49.49 -4.77 25.18
C SER A 622 50.56 -5.09 26.24
N GLU A 623 50.35 -4.63 27.47
CA GLU A 623 51.13 -5.08 28.63
C GLU A 623 50.61 -6.45 29.11
N PHE A 624 51.22 -7.53 28.62
CA PHE A 624 50.95 -8.88 29.10
C PHE A 624 51.58 -9.11 30.49
N VAL A 625 50.77 -9.14 31.55
CA VAL A 625 51.22 -9.41 32.94
C VAL A 625 50.84 -10.82 33.39
N VAL A 626 51.84 -11.68 33.59
CA VAL A 626 51.67 -12.98 34.28
C VAL A 626 51.68 -12.75 35.79
N ASN A 627 50.53 -12.92 36.44
CA ASN A 627 50.39 -12.73 37.89
C ASN A 627 50.90 -13.97 38.65
N GLY A 628 52.18 -13.93 39.07
CA GLY A 628 52.83 -14.98 39.85
C GLY A 628 52.59 -14.85 41.36
N GLY A 629 51.35 -14.98 41.82
CA GLY A 629 50.99 -15.10 43.24
C GLY A 629 50.58 -16.53 43.60
N PHE A 630 51.53 -17.40 43.92
CA PHE A 630 51.21 -18.78 44.36
C PHE A 630 50.55 -18.75 45.75
N ASN A 631 49.21 -18.85 45.80
CA ASN A 631 48.52 -19.85 46.65
C ASN A 631 47.00 -19.99 46.49
N GLU A 632 46.28 -19.19 45.71
CA GLU A 632 44.86 -19.50 45.41
C GLU A 632 44.56 -19.30 43.93
N THR A 633 43.83 -20.26 43.39
CA THR A 633 43.68 -20.63 41.99
C THR A 633 42.80 -19.63 41.24
N PHE A 634 43.37 -18.88 40.30
CA PHE A 634 42.63 -18.34 39.16
C PHE A 634 43.52 -18.50 37.92
N ILE A 635 43.14 -19.44 37.05
CA ILE A 635 43.85 -19.83 35.83
C ILE A 635 42.77 -20.06 34.76
N TRP A 636 42.77 -19.26 33.71
CA TRP A 636 42.23 -19.69 32.43
C TRP A 636 43.38 -20.34 31.64
N GLY A 637 43.22 -21.64 31.32
CA GLY A 637 44.04 -22.31 30.31
C GLY A 637 45.40 -22.90 30.68
N VAL A 638 45.59 -23.54 31.85
CA VAL A 638 46.72 -24.50 32.03
C VAL A 638 46.19 -25.84 32.55
N GLN A 639 46.07 -26.84 31.67
CA GLN A 639 45.95 -28.24 32.09
C GLN A 639 47.30 -28.73 32.62
N ASN A 640 47.61 -28.44 33.89
CA ASN A 640 48.84 -28.97 34.48
C ASN A 640 48.59 -30.37 35.08
N GLY A 641 48.90 -31.39 34.28
CA GLY A 641 49.21 -32.71 34.79
C GLY A 641 50.63 -32.74 35.37
N ASN A 642 50.75 -32.48 36.68
CA ASN A 642 51.86 -32.81 37.60
C ASN A 642 52.58 -31.59 38.24
N ALA A 643 52.32 -31.36 39.53
CA ALA A 643 52.71 -30.20 40.34
C ALA A 643 54.22 -29.98 40.61
N ASN A 644 55.11 -30.59 39.81
CA ASN A 644 56.57 -30.49 40.01
C ASN A 644 57.33 -29.97 38.78
N ASP A 645 56.66 -29.63 37.67
CA ASP A 645 57.32 -28.97 36.53
C ASP A 645 56.90 -27.50 36.49
N LYS A 646 57.85 -26.58 36.68
CA LYS A 646 57.62 -25.14 36.54
C LYS A 646 57.97 -24.69 35.12
N GLN A 647 57.15 -25.08 34.18
CA GLN A 647 57.19 -24.52 32.82
C GLN A 647 56.41 -23.22 32.80
N VAL A 648 57.01 -22.19 32.18
CA VAL A 648 56.29 -20.98 31.77
C VAL A 648 56.12 -21.08 30.28
N GLU A 649 54.88 -21.21 29.82
CA GLU A 649 54.55 -21.21 28.40
C GLU A 649 54.12 -19.80 28.01
N LEU A 650 54.81 -19.21 27.02
CA LEU A 650 54.41 -17.97 26.39
C LEU A 650 53.61 -18.35 25.14
N VAL A 651 52.31 -18.10 25.16
CA VAL A 651 51.40 -18.32 24.04
C VAL A 651 51.29 -17.02 23.26
N PHE A 652 51.56 -17.05 21.96
CA PHE A 652 51.37 -15.92 21.07
C PHE A 652 50.04 -16.05 20.32
N GLU A 653 49.43 -14.93 19.93
CA GLU A 653 48.13 -14.88 19.21
C GLU A 653 48.12 -15.69 17.91
N ASP A 654 49.28 -15.91 17.28
CA ASP A 654 49.43 -16.74 16.08
C ASP A 654 49.44 -18.26 16.37
N GLY A 655 49.15 -18.68 17.61
CA GLY A 655 49.12 -20.08 18.04
C GLY A 655 50.49 -20.75 18.18
N ASN A 656 51.58 -19.97 18.08
CA ASN A 656 52.93 -20.44 18.38
C ASN A 656 53.18 -20.36 19.89
N ASN A 657 53.60 -21.47 20.51
CA ASN A 657 53.93 -21.49 21.94
C ASN A 657 55.45 -21.59 22.13
N VAL A 658 56.01 -20.75 22.99
CA VAL A 658 57.39 -20.87 23.48
C VAL A 658 57.36 -21.38 24.91
N THR A 659 57.66 -22.66 25.09
CA THR A 659 57.77 -23.29 26.41
C THR A 659 59.17 -23.03 27.00
N LEU A 660 59.23 -22.34 28.14
CA LEU A 660 60.45 -22.11 28.90
C LEU A 660 60.54 -23.11 30.06
N ASP A 661 61.44 -24.10 29.92
CA ASP A 661 61.84 -24.99 31.02
C ASP A 661 62.72 -24.21 32.01
N LEU A 662 62.17 -23.84 33.16
CA LEU A 662 62.95 -23.23 34.24
C LEU A 662 63.68 -24.33 35.03
N PRO A 663 65.00 -24.23 35.23
CA PRO A 663 65.75 -25.24 35.97
C PRO A 663 65.31 -25.30 37.44
N ASP A 664 64.97 -26.50 37.90
CA ASP A 664 64.59 -26.77 39.28
C ASP A 664 65.71 -26.41 40.27
N GLY A 665 65.47 -25.34 41.04
CA GLY A 665 66.07 -25.11 42.35
C GLY A 665 67.48 -24.53 42.38
N ASP A 666 67.58 -23.20 42.39
CA ASP A 666 68.54 -22.50 43.27
C ASP A 666 68.00 -21.12 43.66
N SER A 667 68.10 -20.77 44.94
CA SER A 667 67.44 -19.61 45.57
C SER A 667 68.14 -18.27 45.32
N ASP A 668 68.81 -18.11 44.18
CA ASP A 668 69.60 -16.92 43.87
C ASP A 668 68.98 -16.17 42.67
N GLN A 669 68.07 -15.22 42.98
CA GLN A 669 67.23 -14.49 42.02
C GLN A 669 68.02 -13.77 40.89
N ALA A 670 69.30 -13.46 41.11
CA ALA A 670 70.15 -12.85 40.09
C ALA A 670 70.50 -13.82 38.94
N THR A 671 70.44 -15.13 39.17
CA THR A 671 70.76 -16.16 38.18
C THR A 671 69.58 -16.43 37.24
N THR A 672 68.35 -16.29 37.74
CA THR A 672 67.10 -16.53 37.00
C THR A 672 66.85 -15.46 35.94
N VAL A 673 67.08 -14.18 36.23
CA VAL A 673 66.90 -13.09 35.26
C VAL A 673 67.82 -13.27 34.05
N THR A 674 69.10 -13.60 34.30
CA THR A 674 70.06 -13.86 33.21
C THR A 674 69.70 -15.11 32.40
N GLN A 675 69.14 -16.15 33.05
CA GLN A 675 68.69 -17.36 32.36
C GLN A 675 67.46 -17.11 31.49
N ILE A 676 66.50 -16.32 31.98
CA ILE A 676 65.31 -15.93 31.21
C ILE A 676 65.71 -15.07 30.01
N VAL A 677 66.58 -14.08 30.19
CA VAL A 677 67.13 -13.27 29.08
C VAL A 677 67.81 -14.16 28.04
N ASN A 678 68.68 -15.08 28.48
CA ASN A 678 69.37 -15.98 27.55
C ASN A 678 68.41 -16.95 26.84
N ALA A 679 67.34 -17.40 27.51
CA ALA A 679 66.35 -18.29 26.93
C ALA A 679 65.48 -17.56 25.91
N LEU A 680 65.06 -16.32 26.20
CA LEU A 680 64.34 -15.45 25.26
C LEU A 680 65.21 -15.08 24.05
N GLN A 681 66.49 -14.75 24.25
CA GLN A 681 67.43 -14.53 23.15
C GLN A 681 67.70 -15.79 22.34
N ALA A 682 67.64 -16.97 22.96
CA ALA A 682 67.88 -18.26 22.30
C ALA A 682 66.65 -18.82 21.57
N ALA A 683 65.45 -18.44 21.98
CA ALA A 683 64.19 -18.81 21.31
C ALA A 683 64.16 -18.34 19.85
N ALA A 684 64.96 -17.32 19.50
CA ALA A 684 65.18 -16.83 18.14
C ALA A 684 63.87 -16.51 17.40
N ASP A 685 62.89 -15.96 18.13
CA ASP A 685 61.67 -15.44 17.53
C ASP A 685 62.04 -14.20 16.69
N PRO A 686 61.75 -14.20 15.37
CA PRO A 686 62.09 -13.08 14.49
C PRO A 686 61.38 -11.77 14.85
N ARG A 687 60.38 -11.81 15.74
CA ARG A 687 59.68 -10.63 16.25
C ARG A 687 60.43 -9.94 17.39
N ILE A 688 61.39 -10.60 18.06
CA ILE A 688 62.19 -10.02 19.16
C ILE A 688 63.49 -9.40 18.60
N ALA A 689 63.62 -8.08 18.71
CA ALA A 689 64.77 -7.30 18.25
C ALA A 689 65.95 -7.36 19.22
N ASP A 690 65.68 -7.21 20.52
CA ASP A 690 66.68 -7.33 21.58
C ASP A 690 66.02 -7.76 22.90
N VAL A 691 66.80 -8.36 23.80
CA VAL A 691 66.39 -8.61 25.18
C VAL A 691 67.53 -8.17 26.07
N THR A 692 67.34 -7.10 26.83
CA THR A 692 68.33 -6.60 27.77
C THR A 692 67.84 -6.77 29.21
N SER A 693 68.75 -6.73 30.18
CA SER A 693 68.37 -6.69 31.59
C SER A 693 69.17 -5.65 32.34
N THR A 694 68.50 -4.84 33.16
CA THR A 694 69.15 -3.85 34.03
C THR A 694 68.77 -4.13 35.47
N GLY A 695 69.62 -4.86 36.20
CA GLY A 695 69.30 -5.33 37.56
C GLY A 695 68.33 -6.50 37.52
N ASN A 696 67.18 -6.38 38.18
CA ASN A 696 66.14 -7.42 38.17
C ASN A 696 65.07 -7.17 37.09
N ALA A 697 65.19 -6.10 36.30
CA ALA A 697 64.29 -5.82 35.19
C ALA A 697 64.82 -6.47 33.90
N ILE A 698 63.94 -7.14 33.16
CA ILE A 698 64.15 -7.61 31.79
C ILE A 698 63.40 -6.66 30.86
N THR A 699 64.03 -6.23 29.78
CA THR A 699 63.45 -5.37 28.75
C THR A 699 63.54 -6.12 27.42
N ILE A 700 62.41 -6.30 26.74
CA ILE A 700 62.30 -6.95 25.43
C ILE A 700 61.95 -5.86 24.41
N GLU A 701 62.75 -5.73 23.35
CA GLU A 701 62.52 -4.85 22.21
C GLU A 701 62.00 -5.71 21.05
N TRP A 702 60.95 -5.30 20.34
CA TRP A 702 60.33 -6.03 19.22
C TRP A 702 60.68 -5.39 17.86
N VAL A 703 60.58 -6.15 16.75
CA VAL A 703 61.14 -5.80 15.43
C VAL A 703 60.20 -4.96 14.54
N ASP A 704 58.91 -4.84 14.84
CA ASP A 704 57.94 -4.11 13.97
C ASP A 704 57.21 -2.96 14.68
N ASP A 705 56.65 -2.07 13.85
CA ASP A 705 56.60 -0.60 13.91
C ASP A 705 55.93 0.15 15.10
N GLU A 706 56.40 1.40 15.27
CA GLU A 706 55.78 2.60 15.90
C GLU A 706 55.61 2.77 17.44
N ALA A 707 55.87 1.81 18.31
CA ALA A 707 55.99 2.10 19.75
C ALA A 707 57.05 1.25 20.46
N THR A 708 58.05 1.90 21.07
CA THR A 708 59.00 1.24 21.97
C THR A 708 58.27 0.77 23.24
N ASN A 709 57.69 -0.43 23.22
CA ASN A 709 57.02 -1.04 24.37
C ASN A 709 58.05 -1.39 25.46
N LEU A 710 57.96 -0.71 26.59
CA LEU A 710 58.87 -0.89 27.72
C LEU A 710 58.19 -1.71 28.82
N ILE A 711 58.23 -3.05 28.72
CA ILE A 711 57.79 -3.91 29.83
C ILE A 711 58.82 -3.80 30.95
N GLY A 712 58.49 -3.05 32.00
CA GLY A 712 59.38 -2.76 33.12
C GLY A 712 59.01 -3.56 34.37
N VAL A 713 59.37 -4.84 34.46
CA VAL A 713 59.14 -5.63 35.69
C VAL A 713 60.11 -5.14 36.79
N ASN A 714 59.62 -4.35 37.73
CA ASN A 714 60.44 -3.75 38.79
C ASN A 714 60.24 -4.46 40.13
N PHE A 715 61.18 -5.34 40.49
CA PHE A 715 61.15 -6.00 41.80
C PHE A 715 61.57 -5.00 42.89
N SER A 716 60.66 -4.69 43.81
CA SER A 716 60.90 -3.70 44.87
C SER A 716 62.09 -4.11 45.76
N GLN A 717 63.14 -3.29 45.78
CA GLN A 717 64.29 -3.51 46.65
C GLN A 717 63.94 -3.14 48.10
N GLY A 718 63.95 -4.11 49.02
CA GLY A 718 64.12 -3.81 50.44
C GLY A 718 63.52 -4.77 51.46
N ALA A 719 62.72 -5.76 51.08
CA ALA A 719 62.13 -6.68 52.06
C ALA A 719 63.20 -7.62 52.64
N PRO A 720 63.40 -7.66 53.98
CA PRO A 720 64.25 -8.66 54.61
C PRO A 720 63.70 -10.06 54.32
N VAL A 721 64.60 -11.00 54.03
CA VAL A 721 64.32 -12.42 53.79
C VAL A 721 63.33 -12.96 54.84
N GLY A 722 62.05 -13.14 54.45
CA GLY A 722 61.00 -13.66 55.33
C GLY A 722 59.57 -13.13 55.12
N THR A 723 59.33 -12.15 54.25
CA THR A 723 57.98 -11.71 53.86
C THR A 723 57.88 -11.63 52.35
N ASP A 724 56.82 -12.21 51.79
CA ASP A 724 56.55 -12.20 50.35
C ASP A 724 56.70 -10.79 49.77
N PRO A 725 57.47 -10.61 48.69
CA PRO A 725 57.52 -9.32 48.00
C PRO A 725 56.16 -9.07 47.35
N THR A 726 55.41 -8.11 47.87
CA THR A 726 54.32 -7.50 47.11
C THR A 726 54.94 -6.61 46.03
N ALA A 727 54.83 -7.05 44.78
CA ALA A 727 55.01 -6.16 43.64
C ALA A 727 53.76 -5.30 43.55
N THR A 728 53.88 -3.99 43.76
CA THR A 728 52.82 -3.04 43.44
C THR A 728 53.00 -2.65 41.97
N LEU A 729 52.07 -3.06 41.13
CA LEU A 729 51.92 -2.53 39.78
C LEU A 729 51.23 -1.16 39.87
N SER A 730 51.67 -0.19 39.08
CA SER A 730 50.86 0.99 38.77
C SER A 730 50.52 0.93 37.29
N ASN A 731 49.28 0.61 36.96
CA ASN A 731 48.74 0.86 35.63
C ASN A 731 48.56 2.38 35.50
N ASP A 732 49.60 3.06 35.02
CA ASP A 732 49.52 4.45 34.53
C ASP A 732 49.14 4.44 33.03
N ILE A 733 48.31 3.48 32.59
CA ILE A 733 47.66 3.54 31.28
C ILE A 733 46.43 4.40 31.51
N ALA A 734 46.42 5.60 30.93
CA ALA A 734 45.19 6.37 30.84
C ALA A 734 44.21 5.50 30.04
N GLU A 735 43.05 5.19 30.62
CA GLU A 735 41.93 4.63 29.87
C GLU A 735 41.84 5.39 28.54
N VAL A 736 41.98 4.64 27.45
CA VAL A 736 41.56 5.16 26.16
C VAL A 736 40.05 5.30 26.30
N PRO A 737 39.48 6.50 26.10
CA PRO A 737 38.03 6.65 26.14
C PRO A 737 37.44 5.63 25.16
N ALA A 738 36.43 4.89 25.60
CA ALA A 738 35.62 4.08 24.69
C ALA A 738 35.22 4.97 23.50
N VAL A 739 35.35 4.44 22.28
CA VAL A 739 34.72 5.09 21.13
C VAL A 739 33.22 5.01 21.43
N PRO A 740 32.50 6.15 21.46
CA PRO A 740 31.05 6.09 21.58
C PRO A 740 30.54 5.19 20.47
N ALA A 741 29.73 4.22 20.81
CA ALA A 741 28.99 3.48 19.81
C ALA A 741 28.08 4.44 19.04
N SER A 742 27.78 4.08 17.80
CA SER A 742 27.11 4.91 16.80
C SER A 742 26.15 4.05 15.99
N GLY A 743 25.14 4.64 15.37
CA GLY A 743 24.19 3.91 14.54
C GLY A 743 22.79 4.52 14.58
N PHE A 744 22.31 4.90 15.76
CA PHE A 744 20.91 5.28 15.98
C PHE A 744 20.75 6.58 16.79
N GLU A 745 21.74 7.48 16.79
CA GLU A 745 21.72 8.66 17.65
C GLU A 745 20.57 9.64 17.38
N GLY A 746 19.95 9.53 16.20
CA GLY A 746 18.77 10.28 15.79
C GLY A 746 17.45 9.72 16.30
N LEU A 747 17.42 8.49 16.82
CA LEU A 747 16.19 7.77 17.16
C LEU A 747 15.43 8.50 18.26
N GLU A 748 14.15 8.77 18.02
CA GLU A 748 13.25 9.46 18.94
C GLU A 748 12.11 8.54 19.41
N THR A 749 11.57 7.70 18.52
CA THR A 749 10.42 6.83 18.82
C THR A 749 10.49 5.46 18.13
N VAL A 750 10.21 4.40 18.88
CA VAL A 750 9.96 3.05 18.37
C VAL A 750 8.55 2.63 18.83
N VAL A 751 7.71 2.20 17.89
CA VAL A 751 6.35 1.72 18.14
C VAL A 751 6.16 0.36 17.51
N VAL A 752 5.76 -0.64 18.30
CA VAL A 752 5.40 -1.98 17.83
C VAL A 752 3.99 -2.29 18.34
N ASP A 753 3.04 -2.52 17.44
CA ASP A 753 1.63 -2.80 17.80
C ASP A 753 1.15 -4.04 17.04
N ALA A 754 0.87 -5.10 17.79
CA ALA A 754 0.41 -6.38 17.26
C ALA A 754 -1.01 -6.68 17.71
N ALA A 755 -1.71 -7.49 16.91
CA ALA A 755 -2.99 -8.04 17.32
C ALA A 755 -2.82 -9.28 18.20
N ASP A 756 -1.78 -10.09 18.02
CA ASP A 756 -1.57 -11.37 18.73
C ASP A 756 -0.28 -11.35 19.58
N GLU A 757 0.92 -11.52 19.00
CA GLU A 757 2.23 -11.45 19.71
C GLU A 757 3.08 -10.26 19.23
N ALA A 758 3.88 -9.64 20.12
CA ALA A 758 4.83 -8.58 19.75
C ALA A 758 6.22 -8.87 20.34
N ASP A 759 7.20 -9.22 19.51
CA ASP A 759 8.60 -9.46 19.90
C ASP A 759 9.48 -8.26 19.50
N VAL A 760 10.28 -7.75 20.44
CA VAL A 760 11.17 -6.61 20.21
C VAL A 760 12.55 -6.92 20.79
N ASN A 761 13.52 -7.18 19.91
CA ASN A 761 14.92 -7.36 20.26
C ASN A 761 15.73 -6.14 19.81
N LEU A 762 16.23 -5.34 20.76
CA LEU A 762 17.08 -4.18 20.46
C LEU A 762 18.47 -4.41 21.08
N ASP A 763 19.50 -4.64 20.26
CA ASP A 763 20.89 -4.71 20.69
C ASP A 763 21.69 -3.51 20.18
N GLU A 764 22.48 -2.90 21.05
CA GLU A 764 23.39 -1.80 20.69
C GLU A 764 22.69 -0.58 20.06
N VAL A 765 21.41 -0.35 20.37
CA VAL A 765 20.63 0.79 19.86
C VAL A 765 20.86 2.05 20.72
N PHE A 766 21.86 2.85 20.37
CA PHE A 766 22.23 4.07 21.10
C PHE A 766 21.47 5.32 20.64
N GLY A 767 20.97 6.13 21.57
CA GLY A 767 20.18 7.33 21.29
C GLY A 767 19.09 7.51 22.33
N ALA A 768 18.54 8.70 22.55
CA ALA A 768 17.52 8.89 23.59
C ALA A 768 16.10 8.80 22.99
N PHE A 769 15.44 7.66 23.12
CA PHE A 769 14.14 7.40 22.47
C PHE A 769 13.08 6.79 23.37
N THR A 770 11.81 6.89 22.96
CA THR A 770 10.68 6.24 23.64
C THR A 770 10.30 4.96 22.92
N LEU A 771 10.10 3.87 23.68
CA LEU A 771 9.61 2.59 23.18
C LEU A 771 8.13 2.43 23.57
N GLN A 772 7.29 2.03 22.62
CA GLN A 772 5.90 1.63 22.86
C GLN A 772 5.68 0.27 22.22
N VAL A 773 5.30 -0.72 23.00
CA VAL A 773 5.01 -2.07 22.52
C VAL A 773 3.61 -2.46 23.01
N SER A 774 2.76 -2.93 22.10
CA SER A 774 1.45 -3.45 22.48
C SER A 774 1.08 -4.72 21.73
N ALA A 775 0.38 -5.62 22.43
CA ALA A 775 -0.26 -6.80 21.88
C ALA A 775 -1.71 -6.84 22.40
N ASN A 776 -2.67 -6.71 21.49
CA ASN A 776 -4.10 -6.52 21.85
C ASN A 776 -4.94 -7.79 21.76
N GLY A 777 -4.28 -8.95 21.69
CA GLY A 777 -4.91 -10.24 21.48
C GLY A 777 -5.86 -10.58 22.61
N THR A 778 -6.99 -11.19 22.26
CA THR A 778 -7.77 -11.89 23.28
C THR A 778 -7.33 -13.34 23.27
N ALA A 779 -6.51 -13.72 24.25
CA ALA A 779 -5.93 -15.05 24.37
C ALA A 779 -6.94 -16.10 23.92
N ASN A 780 -6.73 -16.63 22.72
CA ASN A 780 -7.73 -17.47 22.10
C ASN A 780 -7.73 -18.79 22.87
N ALA A 781 -8.68 -18.93 23.79
CA ALA A 781 -8.75 -20.03 24.75
C ALA A 781 -8.83 -21.45 24.12
N ASP A 782 -8.92 -21.55 22.78
CA ASP A 782 -8.85 -22.81 22.06
C ASP A 782 -7.41 -23.20 21.64
N ASP A 783 -6.39 -22.34 21.80
CA ASP A 783 -4.97 -22.67 21.57
C ASP A 783 -4.19 -23.10 22.83
N GLU A 784 -4.83 -23.94 23.66
CA GLU A 784 -4.16 -24.56 24.83
C GLU A 784 -3.04 -25.57 24.44
N VAL A 785 -2.63 -25.64 23.17
CA VAL A 785 -1.80 -26.76 22.70
C VAL A 785 -0.30 -26.45 22.69
N PHE A 786 0.14 -25.18 22.64
CA PHE A 786 1.58 -24.87 22.68
C PHE A 786 2.02 -23.58 23.41
N GLY A 787 1.22 -22.99 24.29
CA GLY A 787 1.76 -21.92 25.15
C GLY A 787 2.15 -20.63 24.41
N SER A 788 1.67 -20.43 23.19
CA SER A 788 1.48 -19.11 22.58
C SER A 788 0.36 -18.42 23.37
N GLN A 789 0.74 -17.77 24.46
CA GLN A 789 -0.09 -16.73 25.03
C GLN A 789 0.21 -15.49 24.20
N ASP A 790 -0.80 -14.69 23.88
CA ASP A 790 -0.60 -13.33 23.38
C ASP A 790 0.42 -12.66 24.30
N THR A 791 1.66 -12.52 23.82
CA THR A 791 2.79 -12.06 24.61
C THR A 791 3.45 -10.90 23.89
N VAL A 792 3.70 -9.86 24.66
CA VAL A 792 4.79 -8.95 24.40
C VAL A 792 6.05 -9.59 24.97
N ASP A 793 7.07 -9.77 24.14
CA ASP A 793 8.46 -10.06 24.55
C ASP A 793 9.32 -8.88 24.13
N VAL A 794 10.19 -8.42 25.03
CA VAL A 794 11.07 -7.28 24.76
C VAL A 794 12.41 -7.59 25.40
N ASP A 795 13.46 -7.74 24.59
CA ASP A 795 14.85 -7.84 25.01
C ASP A 795 15.59 -6.55 24.63
N LEU A 796 16.23 -5.92 25.62
CA LEU A 796 16.96 -4.67 25.44
C LEU A 796 18.40 -4.84 25.94
N SER A 797 19.33 -4.90 25.01
CA SER A 797 20.76 -5.02 25.27
C SER A 797 21.49 -3.75 24.82
N ASN A 798 22.18 -3.08 25.76
CA ASN A 798 22.96 -1.85 25.47
C ASN A 798 22.20 -0.72 24.74
N THR A 799 20.91 -0.54 25.04
CA THR A 799 20.06 0.44 24.35
C THR A 799 20.04 1.83 25.03
N GLY A 800 19.52 2.84 24.35
CA GLY A 800 19.32 4.21 24.88
C GLY A 800 17.86 4.60 25.17
N VAL A 801 16.95 3.62 25.32
CA VAL A 801 15.55 3.87 25.65
C VAL A 801 15.43 4.70 26.94
N VAL A 802 14.72 5.83 26.88
CA VAL A 802 14.49 6.73 28.05
C VAL A 802 13.17 6.47 28.77
N SER A 803 12.19 5.93 28.04
CA SER A 803 10.90 5.49 28.57
C SER A 803 10.31 4.39 27.71
N ALA A 804 9.76 3.35 28.36
CA ALA A 804 9.04 2.27 27.70
C ALA A 804 7.59 2.18 28.19
N THR A 805 6.64 1.97 27.27
CA THR A 805 5.25 1.62 27.57
C THR A 805 4.96 0.27 26.93
N ILE A 806 4.51 -0.70 27.72
CA ILE A 806 4.28 -2.09 27.31
C ILE A 806 2.85 -2.49 27.70
N ASP A 807 2.01 -2.84 26.73
CA ASP A 807 0.58 -3.13 26.93
C ASP A 807 0.20 -4.47 26.25
N GLY A 808 0.13 -5.59 26.98
CA GLY A 808 -0.22 -6.89 26.35
C GLY A 808 0.23 -8.22 27.02
N GLY A 809 0.75 -8.27 28.26
CA GLY A 809 1.26 -9.50 28.92
C GLY A 809 2.58 -10.02 28.32
N SER A 810 3.35 -11.00 28.82
CA SER A 810 3.56 -11.55 30.18
C SER A 810 5.07 -11.65 30.54
N GLU A 811 5.97 -11.10 29.71
CA GLU A 811 7.42 -11.14 29.92
C GLU A 811 8.08 -9.84 29.39
N PHE A 812 8.91 -9.21 30.23
CA PHE A 812 9.79 -8.11 29.83
C PHE A 812 11.16 -8.50 30.37
N ASP A 813 12.08 -8.91 29.49
CA ASP A 813 13.45 -9.24 29.90
C ASP A 813 14.38 -8.07 29.59
N TYR A 814 15.14 -7.66 30.60
CA TYR A 814 16.15 -6.64 30.42
C TYR A 814 17.50 -7.28 30.74
N VAL A 815 18.15 -7.81 29.71
CA VAL A 815 19.45 -8.45 29.87
C VAL A 815 20.55 -7.41 29.76
N ARG A 816 21.07 -6.98 30.92
CA ARG A 816 22.40 -6.36 30.94
C ARG A 816 23.43 -7.46 30.66
N ASP A 817 24.14 -7.42 29.53
CA ASP A 817 25.28 -8.32 29.32
C ASP A 817 26.39 -7.99 30.34
N VAL A 818 26.42 -8.72 31.45
CA VAL A 818 27.39 -8.52 32.53
C VAL A 818 28.56 -9.51 32.47
N ASP A 819 28.72 -10.29 31.40
CA ASP A 819 29.73 -11.35 31.34
C ASP A 819 31.16 -10.90 30.97
N GLY A 820 31.46 -9.59 31.09
CA GLY A 820 32.80 -9.23 31.59
C GLY A 820 33.37 -7.85 31.28
N VAL A 821 32.90 -6.84 32.02
CA VAL A 821 33.59 -5.56 32.27
C VAL A 821 33.74 -4.67 31.03
N VAL A 822 32.64 -4.00 30.65
CA VAL A 822 32.68 -2.74 29.90
C VAL A 822 32.57 -1.59 30.92
N THR A 823 33.69 -1.01 31.34
CA THR A 823 33.72 0.17 32.24
C THR A 823 33.57 1.50 31.48
N GLY A 824 32.74 1.54 30.44
CA GLY A 824 32.69 2.63 29.46
C GLY A 824 31.33 3.28 29.23
N LEU A 825 30.22 2.61 29.59
CA LEU A 825 28.84 3.09 29.43
C LEU A 825 28.03 2.79 30.72
N ASP A 826 28.56 3.23 31.87
CA ASP A 826 27.78 3.34 33.11
C ASP A 826 26.73 4.46 32.92
N ASP A 827 25.56 4.13 32.36
CA ASP A 827 24.24 4.76 32.56
C ASP A 827 23.36 4.51 31.34
N ILE A 828 22.41 3.58 31.45
CA ILE A 828 21.24 3.58 30.56
C ILE A 828 20.13 4.33 31.30
N ASP A 829 19.69 5.47 30.75
CA ASP A 829 18.82 6.49 31.34
C ASP A 829 17.31 6.13 31.28
N PHE A 830 16.90 4.88 31.52
CA PHE A 830 15.46 4.60 31.69
C PHE A 830 14.98 5.36 32.91
N THR A 831 14.07 6.32 32.73
CA THR A 831 13.52 7.07 33.86
C THR A 831 12.16 6.55 34.29
N SER A 832 11.39 5.97 33.36
CA SER A 832 10.07 5.40 33.60
C SER A 832 9.74 4.22 32.70
N VAL A 833 9.13 3.19 33.26
CA VAL A 833 8.54 2.05 32.52
C VAL A 833 7.07 1.94 32.93
N SER A 834 6.16 1.76 31.96
CA SER A 834 4.75 1.48 32.21
C SER A 834 4.37 0.13 31.63
N ILE A 835 3.85 -0.79 32.45
CA ILE A 835 3.48 -2.16 32.05
C ILE A 835 2.02 -2.39 32.41
N ASN A 836 1.23 -2.93 31.48
CA ASN A 836 -0.13 -3.38 31.74
C ASN A 836 -0.24 -4.87 31.43
N ASP A 837 -0.34 -5.70 32.48
CA ASP A 837 -0.30 -7.17 32.38
C ASP A 837 -1.56 -7.84 32.97
N ASP A 838 -2.17 -8.73 32.19
CA ASP A 838 -3.37 -9.50 32.55
C ASP A 838 -3.07 -11.00 32.84
N GLY A 839 -1.80 -11.42 32.78
CA GLY A 839 -1.31 -12.81 32.91
C GLY A 839 -0.58 -13.13 34.24
N VAL A 840 -0.42 -14.42 34.57
CA VAL A 840 0.07 -14.90 35.88
C VAL A 840 1.04 -16.07 35.73
N GLU A 841 2.06 -16.09 36.60
CA GLU A 841 2.91 -17.20 37.09
C GLU A 841 4.39 -17.30 36.60
N ASN A 842 5.29 -16.97 37.54
CA ASN A 842 6.52 -17.72 37.90
C ASN A 842 7.63 -17.82 36.85
N GLY A 843 8.20 -16.70 36.42
CA GLY A 843 9.43 -16.72 35.62
C GLY A 843 10.24 -15.42 35.57
N LEU A 844 9.63 -14.29 35.95
CA LEU A 844 10.09 -12.96 35.58
C LEU A 844 11.56 -12.68 35.91
N ALA A 845 12.26 -12.17 34.91
CA ALA A 845 13.54 -11.51 35.07
C ALA A 845 13.41 -10.33 36.06
N PRO A 846 14.42 -10.07 36.89
CA PRO A 846 14.38 -8.94 37.81
C PRO A 846 14.51 -7.58 37.11
N TYR A 847 13.69 -6.61 37.50
CA TYR A 847 13.90 -5.20 37.19
C TYR A 847 15.08 -4.65 38.01
N GLY A 848 16.18 -4.29 37.34
CA GLY A 848 17.40 -3.80 38.00
C GLY A 848 18.18 -2.79 37.18
N ASN A 849 17.80 -1.52 37.27
CA ASN A 849 18.49 -0.42 36.58
C ASN A 849 18.75 0.77 37.54
N PRO A 850 20.02 1.22 37.70
CA PRO A 850 20.38 2.31 38.63
C PRO A 850 19.70 3.65 38.34
N ASN A 851 19.22 3.89 37.11
CA ASN A 851 18.58 5.14 36.69
C ASN A 851 17.05 5.08 36.70
N LEU A 852 16.45 3.90 36.84
CA LEU A 852 15.00 3.75 36.90
C LEU A 852 14.46 4.57 38.07
N THR A 853 13.63 5.59 37.81
CA THR A 853 13.07 6.46 38.86
C THR A 853 11.64 6.10 39.24
N THR A 854 10.85 5.66 38.25
CA THR A 854 9.44 5.29 38.40
C THR A 854 9.16 4.02 37.60
N LEU A 855 8.34 3.12 38.14
CA LEU A 855 7.78 1.97 37.43
C LEU A 855 6.26 1.99 37.66
N ASP A 856 5.47 2.13 36.61
CA ASP A 856 4.00 2.14 36.65
C ASP A 856 3.50 0.77 36.17
N VAL A 857 2.89 -0.03 37.04
CA VAL A 857 2.39 -1.38 36.68
C VAL A 857 0.89 -1.46 36.92
N GLY A 858 0.16 -1.76 35.86
CA GLY A 858 -1.29 -1.96 35.84
C GLY A 858 -1.66 -3.36 35.39
N GLY A 859 -2.96 -3.65 35.44
CA GLY A 859 -3.54 -4.86 34.87
C GLY A 859 -4.29 -5.72 35.89
N ALA A 860 -4.81 -6.87 35.44
CA ALA A 860 -5.62 -7.75 36.25
C ALA A 860 -4.83 -8.42 37.38
N ALA A 861 -3.61 -8.85 37.12
CA ALA A 861 -2.76 -9.60 38.05
C ALA A 861 -1.31 -9.26 37.77
N VAL A 862 -0.56 -8.85 38.79
CA VAL A 862 0.74 -8.21 38.59
C VAL A 862 1.82 -8.90 39.44
N ASP A 863 2.89 -9.39 38.84
CA ASP A 863 4.09 -9.86 39.54
C ASP A 863 5.26 -8.90 39.26
N VAL A 864 5.93 -8.38 40.28
CA VAL A 864 7.06 -7.43 40.15
C VAL A 864 8.25 -7.92 40.97
N TYR A 865 9.36 -8.27 40.30
CA TYR A 865 10.60 -8.64 40.97
C TYR A 865 11.65 -7.54 40.81
N LEU A 866 11.96 -6.79 41.87
CA LEU A 866 13.00 -5.74 41.85
C LEU A 866 14.32 -6.32 42.37
N SER A 867 15.40 -6.24 41.58
CA SER A 867 16.73 -6.70 42.01
C SER A 867 17.88 -5.86 41.45
N GLY A 868 19.11 -6.03 41.94
CA GLY A 868 20.28 -5.31 41.42
C GLY A 868 20.34 -3.85 41.86
N ASP A 869 21.16 -3.03 41.19
CA ASP A 869 21.30 -1.60 41.51
C ASP A 869 20.07 -0.81 41.07
N LEU A 870 19.39 -0.17 42.02
CA LEU A 870 18.20 0.66 41.85
C LEU A 870 18.38 2.00 42.59
N SER A 871 19.60 2.54 42.57
CA SER A 871 20.00 3.73 43.34
C SER A 871 19.18 5.00 43.06
N SER A 872 18.56 5.14 41.89
CA SER A 872 17.66 6.27 41.55
C SER A 872 16.17 5.96 41.74
N PHE A 873 15.81 4.73 42.12
CA PHE A 873 14.41 4.30 42.19
C PHE A 873 13.65 5.00 43.32
N SER A 874 12.50 5.57 42.97
CA SER A 874 11.72 6.41 43.88
C SER A 874 10.26 6.00 43.98
N THR A 875 9.68 5.43 42.93
CA THR A 875 8.23 5.15 42.86
C THR A 875 7.94 3.85 42.12
N LEU A 876 7.18 2.96 42.75
CA LEU A 876 6.45 1.86 42.09
C LEU A 876 4.96 2.22 42.17
N ASP A 877 4.33 2.56 41.05
CA ASP A 877 2.91 2.86 40.96
C ASP A 877 2.12 1.61 40.59
N LEU A 878 1.30 1.12 41.51
CA LEU A 878 0.39 -0.03 41.34
C LEU A 878 -1.07 0.44 41.36
N THR A 879 -1.34 1.71 41.00
CA THR A 879 -2.70 2.25 41.10
C THR A 879 -3.66 1.65 40.09
N ASP A 880 -3.15 1.16 38.96
CA ASP A 880 -3.92 0.51 37.91
C ASP A 880 -3.96 -1.04 38.03
N ALA A 881 -3.37 -1.62 39.08
CA ALA A 881 -3.46 -3.06 39.36
C ALA A 881 -4.82 -3.41 40.00
N THR A 882 -5.64 -4.21 39.31
CA THR A 882 -7.08 -4.34 39.61
C THR A 882 -7.52 -5.59 40.39
N ASN A 883 -6.82 -6.73 40.33
CA ASN A 883 -7.18 -7.89 41.20
C ASN A 883 -6.18 -8.18 42.31
N TRP A 884 -4.91 -8.44 41.98
CA TRP A 884 -3.86 -8.72 42.96
C TRP A 884 -2.49 -8.33 42.40
N PHE A 885 -1.50 -8.19 43.29
CA PHE A 885 -0.10 -7.95 42.91
C PHE A 885 0.88 -8.65 43.86
N ASP A 886 2.01 -9.19 43.40
CA ASP A 886 3.13 -9.66 44.24
C ASP A 886 4.40 -8.89 43.88
N VAL A 887 4.91 -8.08 44.81
CA VAL A 887 6.13 -7.31 44.65
C VAL A 887 7.21 -7.92 45.52
N ASP A 888 8.35 -8.31 44.96
CA ASP A 888 9.52 -8.73 45.72
C ASP A 888 10.71 -7.79 45.43
N SER A 889 11.04 -6.94 46.41
CA SER A 889 12.18 -6.02 46.36
C SER A 889 13.39 -6.51 47.15
N SER A 890 13.39 -7.77 47.60
CA SER A 890 14.43 -8.30 48.49
C SER A 890 15.82 -8.39 47.85
N GLY A 891 15.88 -8.42 46.51
CA GLY A 891 17.13 -8.42 45.74
C GLY A 891 17.64 -7.02 45.36
N ALA A 892 16.88 -5.95 45.64
CA ALA A 892 17.19 -4.59 45.20
C ALA A 892 18.29 -3.90 46.04
N GLU A 893 19.05 -3.00 45.42
CA GLU A 893 20.05 -2.15 46.05
C GLU A 893 19.71 -0.66 45.77
N PHE A 894 18.85 -0.08 46.60
CA PHE A 894 18.31 1.28 46.36
C PHE A 894 19.25 2.46 46.70
N GLU A 895 20.42 2.22 47.31
CA GLU A 895 21.41 3.23 47.75
C GLU A 895 20.88 4.56 48.37
N LEU A 896 19.68 4.57 48.98
CA LEU A 896 18.95 5.79 49.31
C LEU A 896 19.65 6.73 50.31
N ASP A 897 19.70 8.01 49.97
CA ASP A 897 20.34 9.06 50.77
C ASP A 897 19.46 9.46 51.97
N GLY A 898 20.04 9.78 53.14
CA GLY A 898 19.29 9.88 54.40
C GLY A 898 18.02 10.76 54.36
N GLY A 899 16.83 10.12 54.35
CA GLY A 899 15.52 10.77 54.30
C GLY A 899 14.71 10.49 53.04
N GLU A 900 15.29 9.81 52.05
CA GLU A 900 14.63 9.33 50.83
C GLU A 900 13.97 7.96 51.05
N PHE A 901 12.89 7.70 50.32
CA PHE A 901 12.12 6.46 50.37
C PHE A 901 11.76 6.02 48.95
N VAL A 902 11.75 4.71 48.73
CA VAL A 902 10.99 4.13 47.62
C VAL A 902 9.52 4.13 48.00
N THR A 903 8.66 4.65 47.13
CA THR A 903 7.23 4.80 47.38
C THR A 903 6.44 3.78 46.55
N TYR A 904 5.71 2.90 47.21
CA TYR A 904 4.74 2.01 46.57
C TYR A 904 3.38 2.70 46.59
N LEU A 905 2.80 3.06 45.44
CA LEU A 905 1.45 3.63 45.34
C LEU A 905 0.45 2.51 45.09
N ILE A 906 -0.50 2.31 46.00
CA ILE A 906 -1.47 1.21 45.94
C ILE A 906 -2.86 1.78 45.65
N GLY A 907 -3.45 1.39 44.52
CA GLY A 907 -4.80 1.78 44.10
C GLY A 907 -5.88 0.79 44.54
N SER A 908 -6.96 0.71 43.77
CA SER A 908 -8.07 -0.20 44.08
C SER A 908 -7.87 -1.61 43.53
N THR A 909 -7.75 -2.59 44.44
CA THR A 909 -7.80 -4.02 44.09
C THR A 909 -9.16 -4.64 44.44
N ALA A 910 -9.67 -5.51 43.58
CA ALA A 910 -10.97 -6.13 43.71
C ALA A 910 -11.02 -7.11 44.90
N SER A 911 -11.72 -6.72 45.96
CA SER A 911 -11.88 -7.49 47.22
C SER A 911 -12.64 -8.83 47.11
N GLU A 912 -13.17 -9.21 45.94
CA GLU A 912 -14.05 -10.38 45.80
C GLU A 912 -13.78 -11.23 44.54
N TRP A 913 -12.74 -12.08 44.57
CA TRP A 913 -12.83 -13.35 43.83
C TRP A 913 -13.82 -14.27 44.54
N GLY A 914 -15.10 -14.12 44.15
CA GLY A 914 -16.24 -14.83 44.73
C GLY A 914 -16.14 -16.36 44.66
N GLY A 915 -15.53 -16.98 45.68
CA GLY A 915 -15.83 -18.34 46.10
C GLY A 915 -15.15 -19.48 45.34
N SER A 916 -13.82 -19.54 45.36
CA SER A 916 -13.10 -20.82 45.28
C SER A 916 -11.70 -20.63 45.88
N THR A 917 -11.30 -21.54 46.77
CA THR A 917 -9.97 -21.63 47.38
C THR A 917 -8.87 -21.68 46.32
N VAL A 918 -8.21 -20.56 46.05
CA VAL A 918 -6.84 -20.50 45.54
C VAL A 918 -5.99 -20.04 46.73
N SER A 919 -5.01 -20.84 47.10
CA SER A 919 -4.01 -20.49 48.09
C SER A 919 -2.93 -19.67 47.38
N GLY A 920 -3.06 -18.34 47.35
CA GLY A 920 -1.99 -17.48 46.82
C GLY A 920 -2.39 -16.16 46.15
N GLY A 921 -3.64 -15.69 46.26
CA GLY A 921 -4.07 -14.44 45.61
C GLY A 921 -4.16 -13.22 46.54
N ASP A 922 -3.33 -13.15 47.59
CA ASP A 922 -3.24 -11.95 48.41
C ASP A 922 -2.19 -11.02 47.78
N SER A 923 -2.43 -9.71 47.80
CA SER A 923 -1.42 -8.78 47.32
C SER A 923 -0.23 -8.80 48.27
N LEU A 924 0.97 -9.17 47.82
CA LEU A 924 2.17 -9.30 48.66
C LEU A 924 3.20 -8.24 48.29
N ILE A 925 3.88 -7.66 49.29
CA ILE A 925 5.07 -6.84 49.10
C ILE A 925 6.16 -7.40 50.04
N THR A 926 7.18 -8.03 49.46
CA THR A 926 8.39 -8.45 50.16
C THR A 926 9.40 -7.30 50.14
N MET A 927 9.52 -6.63 51.28
CA MET A 927 10.28 -5.40 51.47
C MET A 927 11.78 -5.64 51.61
N ASN A 928 12.57 -4.64 51.23
CA ASN A 928 14.02 -4.72 51.27
C ASN A 928 14.56 -4.47 52.69
N ALA A 929 15.33 -5.40 53.24
CA ALA A 929 15.85 -5.30 54.61
C ALA A 929 16.83 -4.15 54.85
N ASP A 930 17.48 -3.64 53.79
CA ASP A 930 18.46 -2.55 53.84
C ASP A 930 17.93 -1.24 53.22
N GLY A 931 16.77 -1.30 52.56
CA GLY A 931 16.06 -0.17 51.94
C GLY A 931 15.24 0.67 52.94
N ARG A 932 14.72 1.80 52.46
CA ARG A 932 13.70 2.58 53.17
C ARG A 932 12.50 2.72 52.26
N GLU A 933 11.38 2.17 52.68
CA GLU A 933 10.22 2.03 51.81
C GLU A 933 8.98 2.67 52.44
N THR A 934 8.09 3.23 51.61
CA THR A 934 6.81 3.81 52.02
C THR A 934 5.70 3.21 51.16
N VAL A 935 4.72 2.56 51.79
CA VAL A 935 3.53 2.04 51.10
C VAL A 935 2.38 3.03 51.27
N THR A 936 1.98 3.69 50.19
CA THR A 936 0.95 4.73 50.16
C THR A 936 -0.32 4.18 49.52
N PHE A 937 -1.45 4.26 50.23
CA PHE A 937 -2.74 3.83 49.72
C PHE A 937 -3.52 5.03 49.17
N THR A 938 -3.76 5.05 47.86
CA THR A 938 -4.33 6.21 47.16
C THR A 938 -5.86 6.12 47.02
N GLU A 939 -6.43 4.90 47.06
CA GLU A 939 -7.86 4.64 46.93
C GLU A 939 -8.45 3.87 48.13
N ASP A 940 -9.75 4.05 48.40
CA ASP A 940 -10.43 3.50 49.58
C ASP A 940 -10.96 2.06 49.40
N THR A 941 -10.69 1.41 48.28
CA THR A 941 -11.27 0.11 47.94
C THR A 941 -10.18 -0.86 47.48
N PHE A 942 -9.55 -1.59 48.40
CA PHE A 942 -8.48 -2.56 48.09
C PHE A 942 -8.70 -3.88 48.81
N GLY A 943 -8.17 -4.99 48.30
CA GLY A 943 -8.27 -6.32 48.91
C GLY A 943 -7.47 -6.46 50.22
N THR A 944 -6.91 -7.65 50.44
CA THR A 944 -5.91 -7.87 51.49
C THR A 944 -4.53 -7.55 50.92
N VAL A 945 -3.81 -6.61 51.54
CA VAL A 945 -2.41 -6.29 51.22
C VAL A 945 -1.51 -6.76 52.36
N VAL A 946 -0.56 -7.64 52.05
CA VAL A 946 0.42 -8.23 52.96
C VAL A 946 1.77 -7.56 52.74
N LEU A 947 2.33 -6.99 53.81
CA LEU A 947 3.67 -6.40 53.84
C LEU A 947 4.59 -7.34 54.61
N ASP A 948 5.45 -8.06 53.89
CA ASP A 948 6.48 -8.93 54.44
C ASP A 948 7.85 -8.24 54.47
N GLY A 949 8.69 -8.58 55.44
CA GLY A 949 10.01 -7.94 55.61
C GLY A 949 9.99 -6.52 56.19
N PHE A 950 8.83 -5.98 56.58
CA PHE A 950 8.67 -4.61 57.11
C PHE A 950 9.52 -4.35 58.37
N THR A 951 10.38 -3.32 58.33
CA THR A 951 11.26 -2.94 59.46
C THR A 951 10.70 -1.73 60.22
N ALA A 952 10.04 -2.00 61.36
CA ALA A 952 9.48 -0.96 62.24
C ALA A 952 10.48 -0.42 63.29
N GLY A 953 10.28 0.83 63.75
CA GLY A 953 11.08 1.36 64.85
C GLY A 953 10.79 2.81 65.26
N THR A 954 11.20 3.15 66.49
CA THR A 954 10.85 4.43 67.15
C THR A 954 11.54 5.70 66.61
N ASP A 955 12.48 5.57 65.66
CA ASP A 955 13.23 6.70 65.07
C ASP A 955 12.91 6.76 63.57
N PRO A 956 12.36 7.87 63.04
CA PRO A 956 11.82 7.94 61.67
C PRO A 956 12.87 7.91 60.55
N LEU A 957 14.16 7.70 60.86
CA LEU A 957 15.28 7.88 59.94
C LEU A 957 15.90 6.58 59.37
N PRO A 958 15.61 5.36 59.89
CA PRO A 958 16.00 4.13 59.21
C PRO A 958 14.88 3.07 59.15
N THR A 959 13.60 3.44 59.01
CA THR A 959 12.49 2.48 59.09
C THR A 959 11.43 2.73 58.03
N ASP A 960 10.73 1.67 57.66
CA ASP A 960 9.66 1.67 56.64
C ASP A 960 8.41 2.40 57.13
N ARG A 961 7.53 2.76 56.20
CA ARG A 961 6.31 3.53 56.49
C ARG A 961 5.08 3.01 55.76
N ILE A 962 3.93 3.23 56.39
CA ILE A 962 2.62 3.04 55.77
C ILE A 962 1.95 4.42 55.73
N ASP A 963 1.68 4.95 54.54
CA ASP A 963 1.01 6.23 54.36
C ASP A 963 -0.48 6.03 54.08
N LEU A 964 -1.30 6.43 55.07
CA LEU A 964 -2.77 6.41 55.00
C LEU A 964 -3.35 7.82 54.93
N SER A 965 -2.53 8.83 54.65
CA SER A 965 -2.95 10.22 54.63
C SER A 965 -3.92 10.51 53.48
N GLU A 966 -3.76 9.86 52.33
CA GLU A 966 -4.65 10.04 51.18
C GLU A 966 -6.06 9.49 51.43
N LEU A 967 -6.17 8.42 52.23
CA LEU A 967 -7.46 7.88 52.71
C LEU A 967 -8.16 8.78 53.75
N GLY A 968 -7.51 9.85 54.22
CA GLY A 968 -8.09 10.83 55.13
C GLY A 968 -8.06 10.43 56.62
N PHE A 969 -7.24 9.45 57.01
CA PHE A 969 -7.00 9.14 58.42
C PHE A 969 -6.11 10.22 59.05
N THR A 970 -6.56 10.82 60.14
CA THR A 970 -5.87 11.93 60.84
C THR A 970 -5.21 11.50 62.16
N ASP A 971 -5.60 10.34 62.72
CA ASP A 971 -4.95 9.75 63.89
C ASP A 971 -5.20 8.24 64.03
N GLN A 972 -4.33 7.56 64.80
CA GLN A 972 -4.41 6.12 65.09
C GLN A 972 -5.72 5.65 65.72
N GLY A 973 -6.50 6.54 66.34
CA GLY A 973 -7.77 6.19 67.00
C GLY A 973 -8.89 5.86 66.02
N GLN A 974 -8.63 6.03 64.72
CA GLN A 974 -9.52 5.71 63.62
C GLN A 974 -9.25 4.33 63.01
N LEU A 975 -8.21 3.61 63.46
CA LEU A 975 -7.81 2.29 62.98
C LEU A 975 -8.00 1.21 64.07
N VAL A 976 -8.21 -0.02 63.63
CA VAL A 976 -8.25 -1.23 64.45
C VAL A 976 -6.97 -2.04 64.20
N PHE A 977 -6.26 -2.36 65.27
CA PHE A 977 -5.07 -3.22 65.23
C PHE A 977 -5.38 -4.55 65.91
N GLU A 978 -5.26 -5.64 65.17
CA GLU A 978 -5.37 -7.01 65.69
C GLU A 978 -4.00 -7.70 65.62
N ILE A 979 -3.61 -8.40 66.68
CA ILE A 979 -2.40 -9.22 66.70
C ILE A 979 -2.80 -10.66 66.44
N GLY A 980 -2.05 -11.34 65.58
CA GLY A 980 -2.30 -12.73 65.21
C GLY A 980 -1.13 -13.36 64.47
N ASP A 981 -1.41 -14.53 63.90
CA ASP A 981 -0.53 -15.22 62.97
C ASP A 981 -1.22 -15.23 61.59
N TYR A 982 -0.52 -14.74 60.56
CA TYR A 982 -0.85 -14.92 59.17
C TYR A 982 -0.07 -16.13 58.64
N THR A 983 -0.75 -17.26 58.45
CA THR A 983 -0.08 -18.47 57.95
C THR A 983 -0.04 -18.48 56.43
N ASP A 984 1.17 -18.49 55.90
CA ASP A 984 1.49 -18.71 54.49
C ASP A 984 0.75 -19.96 53.95
N GLY A 985 0.05 -19.80 52.83
CA GLY A 985 -0.54 -20.91 52.07
C GLY A 985 -2.04 -21.19 52.25
N ASN A 986 -2.79 -20.45 53.07
CA ASN A 986 -4.27 -20.48 53.05
C ASN A 986 -4.94 -19.09 53.05
N GLY A 987 -4.18 -18.00 53.25
CA GLY A 987 -4.74 -16.63 53.37
C GLY A 987 -5.67 -16.42 54.58
N GLU A 988 -5.63 -17.31 55.59
CA GLU A 988 -6.53 -17.20 56.76
C GLU A 988 -5.82 -16.47 57.93
N TRP A 989 -6.30 -15.27 58.27
CA TRP A 989 -5.92 -14.57 59.50
C TRP A 989 -6.37 -15.34 60.76
N ALA A 990 -5.42 -15.68 61.64
CA ALA A 990 -5.70 -16.31 62.92
C ALA A 990 -5.33 -15.40 64.09
N ALA A 991 -6.32 -14.77 64.72
CA ALA A 991 -6.10 -13.98 65.92
C ALA A 991 -5.53 -14.84 67.08
N ASP A 992 -4.23 -14.69 67.35
CA ASP A 992 -3.51 -15.26 68.49
C ASP A 992 -2.74 -14.16 69.23
N ALA A 993 -2.92 -14.09 70.56
CA ALA A 993 -2.24 -13.11 71.41
C ALA A 993 -0.73 -13.38 71.56
N GLY A 994 -0.21 -14.45 70.96
CA GLY A 994 1.20 -14.80 70.90
C GLY A 994 1.85 -14.61 69.53
N GLY A 995 1.10 -14.19 68.51
CA GLY A 995 1.62 -13.97 67.16
C GLY A 995 2.43 -12.70 67.03
N ASP A 996 3.21 -12.64 65.96
CA ASP A 996 4.10 -11.55 65.58
C ASP A 996 3.60 -10.73 64.38
N ASP A 997 2.39 -11.01 63.88
CA ASP A 997 1.80 -10.26 62.77
C ASP A 997 0.73 -9.27 63.26
N VAL A 998 0.54 -8.19 62.51
CA VAL A 998 -0.42 -7.12 62.81
C VAL A 998 -1.35 -6.91 61.64
N ARG A 999 -2.65 -7.08 61.88
CA ARG A 999 -3.72 -6.71 60.95
C ARG A 999 -4.25 -5.32 61.27
N ILE A 1000 -4.27 -4.45 60.27
CA ILE A 1000 -4.83 -3.10 60.29
C ILE A 1000 -6.13 -3.12 59.51
N ALA A 1001 -7.22 -2.76 60.18
CA ALA A 1001 -8.53 -2.58 59.58
C ALA A 1001 -9.11 -1.22 59.98
N ASP A 1002 -10.13 -0.76 59.26
CA ASP A 1002 -10.87 0.44 59.60
C ASP A 1002 -11.70 0.26 60.90
N LEU A 1003 -12.23 1.37 61.44
CA LEU A 1003 -13.18 1.33 62.54
C LEU A 1003 -14.63 1.45 62.02
N ASP A 1004 -15.20 0.30 61.64
CA ASP A 1004 -16.61 0.02 61.33
C ASP A 1004 -17.58 1.21 61.61
N GLY A 1005 -17.87 2.00 60.57
CA GLY A 1005 -18.74 3.19 60.61
C GLY A 1005 -18.04 4.54 60.85
N GLY A 1006 -16.74 4.65 60.52
CA GLY A 1006 -15.94 5.87 60.50
C GLY A 1006 -16.32 6.89 59.41
N ILE A 1007 -15.58 8.00 59.33
CA ILE A 1007 -15.73 9.03 58.26
C ILE A 1007 -14.84 8.76 57.03
N ALA A 1008 -13.88 7.85 57.18
CA ALA A 1008 -13.01 7.26 56.17
C ALA A 1008 -13.08 5.77 56.47
N ASP A 1009 -13.65 5.01 55.55
CA ASP A 1009 -13.85 3.56 55.63
C ASP A 1009 -13.17 3.02 54.38
N PHE A 1010 -12.14 2.19 54.53
CA PHE A 1010 -11.57 1.49 53.39
C PHE A 1010 -12.08 0.05 53.37
N ALA A 1011 -12.54 -0.39 52.22
CA ALA A 1011 -13.06 -1.74 52.03
C ALA A 1011 -11.89 -2.68 51.75
N GLY A 1012 -11.14 -3.08 52.79
CA GLY A 1012 -9.92 -3.90 52.70
C GLY A 1012 -9.26 -4.21 54.05
N GLU A 1013 -8.08 -4.82 54.02
CA GLU A 1013 -7.20 -4.99 55.20
C GLU A 1013 -5.72 -4.95 54.85
N ILE A 1014 -4.90 -4.42 55.76
CA ILE A 1014 -3.44 -4.41 55.62
C ILE A 1014 -2.88 -5.36 56.68
N ILE A 1015 -2.05 -6.31 56.28
CA ILE A 1015 -1.37 -7.26 57.16
C ILE A 1015 0.13 -6.96 57.11
N VAL A 1016 0.75 -6.78 58.27
CA VAL A 1016 2.20 -6.56 58.39
C VAL A 1016 2.78 -7.71 59.18
N THR A 1017 3.69 -8.48 58.60
CA THR A 1017 4.24 -9.69 59.24
C THR A 1017 5.46 -9.36 60.10
N GLY A 1018 5.68 -10.12 61.18
CA GLY A 1018 6.91 -10.08 61.98
C GLY A 1018 7.21 -8.77 62.75
N VAL A 1019 6.20 -7.93 63.03
CA VAL A 1019 6.36 -6.58 63.63
C VAL A 1019 5.64 -6.42 64.98
N ASP A 1020 6.29 -5.74 65.95
CA ASP A 1020 5.60 -5.32 67.19
C ASP A 1020 4.66 -4.14 66.93
N VAL A 1021 3.37 -4.30 67.29
CA VAL A 1021 2.33 -3.27 67.08
C VAL A 1021 2.68 -1.89 67.67
N ASN A 1022 3.46 -1.81 68.75
CA ASN A 1022 3.82 -0.52 69.35
C ASN A 1022 4.87 0.22 68.54
N ASP A 1023 5.73 -0.52 67.82
CA ASP A 1023 6.71 0.05 66.92
C ASP A 1023 6.01 0.44 65.60
N LEU A 1024 5.12 -0.41 65.07
CA LEU A 1024 4.36 -0.13 63.85
C LEU A 1024 3.56 1.18 63.91
N GLN A 1025 2.93 1.48 65.05
CA GLN A 1025 2.12 2.70 65.18
C GLN A 1025 2.90 4.00 64.97
N SER A 1026 4.21 4.02 65.25
CA SER A 1026 5.05 5.20 64.96
C SER A 1026 5.46 5.33 63.50
N ASN A 1027 5.24 4.30 62.70
CA ASN A 1027 5.60 4.18 61.29
C ASN A 1027 4.43 4.48 60.34
N ILE A 1028 3.21 4.71 60.86
CA ILE A 1028 2.04 5.09 60.05
C ILE A 1028 1.95 6.61 59.89
N LEU A 1029 1.81 7.09 58.66
CA LEU A 1029 1.56 8.49 58.32
C LEU A 1029 0.05 8.75 58.23
N TYR A 1030 -0.35 9.92 58.75
CA TYR A 1030 -1.73 10.39 58.85
C TYR A 1030 -1.83 11.81 58.26
N ALA A 1031 -3.01 12.18 57.76
CA ALA A 1031 -3.35 13.46 57.12
C ALA A 1031 -3.32 14.70 58.04
#